data_AF-A0A523GGQ8-F1
#
_entry.id   AF-A0A523GGQ8-F1
#
_cell.length_a   1.000
_cell.length_b   1.000
_cell.length_c   1.000
_cell.angle_alpha   90.00
_cell.angle_beta   90.00
_cell.angle_gamma   90.00
#
_symmetry.space_group_name_H-M   'P 1'
#
loop_
_entity.id
_entity.type
_entity.pdbx_description
1 polymer ?
#
loop_
_entity_poly.entity_id
_entity_poly.type
_entity_poly.pdbx_seq_one_letter_code
_entity_poly.pdbx_strand_id
1 'polypeptide(L)'
;MQGVLNPICYFLLAGLLASTGCQVQGKEPSNPEKKDVTRRDLYRAARSQQRILLVDGWEQSEFQSKVRSLVKEFHSENLELTVKDHREVSAEELSSIPIMLIGTPDQNAWIAEFMEELPFEVNEGNINIVDHTFDSNSHAVVLSYYPNPLNVKMPIGVFTSDNESLIWELVNDRITSFLRGGWNYEVLKANQRVLLGNLSQRPDTRWEIDPNQIIELPSVVVKQWTSGHYTFNSYRGNLNQESIQSLVKLCEDQLDRIQQFTGSSFKGQINYYLYPSTEVKGLMTGSTEQSHCNFGSAEVHTAFDDHFSERYIGKENQLILRELLGEASHEALEIGLSIYFSAQWEKQGYQYWAKHLIEGGNSMTVEQLLNPVQFKNSSRLIREALSGSLVQFLLDTWGRDQFLNKYANWQPGDDEMKQITDSWWSTMKNKHIVYNPVAKRKLPYLQGFNFTHEGYQIFNGYGSKMAAKSLERVRELGSNVVAIVPYSWMGNPRVPTKLRFSQRAGSENDESVIHTIIQAKQYGLFTMLKPHVWVSNSWPGEVEMTTDQDWDLFFENYYQWISHYALMAEMYDVDALCIGVEFASATLEQESHWRGLITKLRNIYSGNLTYAANWGDEFENVTFWDQLDLIGLNCYYPLSNKNQANQNELQQGFERVLNKADKVKSRYNKPLLITEIGFRSVEAPWIIPHEEAGDKNFSEGDQAKAYAA
;
A
#
# COMPACT_ATOMS: atom_id res chain seq x y z
N MET A 1 -37.35 26.86 41.24
CA MET A 1 -36.65 28.13 40.95
C MET A 1 -35.76 27.85 39.73
N GLN A 2 -36.23 28.00 38.48
CA GLN A 2 -36.46 29.25 37.71
C GLN A 2 -35.22 30.16 37.76
N GLY A 3 -34.61 30.65 36.68
CA GLY A 3 -34.85 30.62 35.22
C GLY A 3 -33.55 31.09 34.51
N VAL A 4 -33.20 30.62 33.31
CA VAL A 4 -33.56 31.17 31.99
C VAL A 4 -33.38 32.70 31.89
N LEU A 5 -32.48 33.15 31.01
CA LEU A 5 -32.78 34.07 29.89
C LEU A 5 -31.52 34.45 29.09
N ASN A 6 -31.55 34.12 27.81
CA ASN A 6 -30.90 34.83 26.71
C ASN A 6 -31.96 35.77 26.10
N PRO A 7 -31.63 36.94 25.55
CA PRO A 7 -31.90 37.12 24.11
C PRO A 7 -30.92 38.04 23.35
N ILE A 8 -30.39 37.52 22.24
CA ILE A 8 -30.63 37.94 20.84
C ILE A 8 -30.75 39.46 20.52
N CYS A 9 -29.86 39.87 19.59
CA CYS A 9 -29.94 40.94 18.56
C CYS A 9 -29.88 42.42 18.93
N TYR A 10 -28.81 43.09 18.46
CA TYR A 10 -28.94 44.22 17.52
C TYR A 10 -27.76 44.24 16.52
N PHE A 11 -28.11 44.39 15.25
CA PHE A 11 -27.27 44.50 14.05
C PHE A 11 -26.74 45.94 13.86
N LEU A 12 -25.57 46.06 13.19
CA LEU A 12 -25.05 47.16 12.33
C LEU A 12 -24.73 48.51 13.03
N LEU A 13 -23.61 49.20 12.79
CA LEU A 13 -22.92 49.44 11.51
C LEU A 13 -21.47 49.91 11.72
N ALA A 14 -20.61 49.40 10.82
CA ALA A 14 -19.28 49.78 10.34
C ALA A 14 -18.54 51.05 10.85
N GLY A 15 -17.20 50.92 10.89
CA GLY A 15 -16.28 52.04 10.76
C GLY A 15 -14.80 51.72 11.01
N LEU A 16 -14.12 51.14 10.01
CA LEU A 16 -12.69 51.34 9.69
C LEU A 16 -11.63 51.10 10.79
N LEU A 17 -10.96 49.95 10.75
CA LEU A 17 -9.49 49.87 10.87
C LEU A 17 -8.99 48.69 10.02
N ALA A 18 -8.26 49.04 8.96
CA ALA A 18 -7.75 48.14 7.95
C ALA A 18 -6.32 47.66 8.27
N SER A 19 -6.09 46.39 7.95
CA SER A 19 -4.90 45.80 7.33
C SER A 19 -3.52 45.97 7.99
N THR A 20 -3.06 44.91 8.65
CA THR A 20 -1.74 44.28 8.40
C THR A 20 -1.86 42.77 8.65
N GLY A 21 -2.64 42.10 7.79
CA GLY A 21 -2.59 40.65 7.64
C GLY A 21 -1.90 40.36 6.32
N CYS A 22 -0.70 39.79 6.37
CA CYS A 22 -0.02 39.26 5.19
C CYS A 22 -0.75 37.97 4.79
N GLN A 23 -1.81 38.12 4.00
CA GLN A 23 -2.34 37.03 3.18
C GLN A 23 -1.55 37.06 1.88
N VAL A 24 -0.69 36.06 1.66
CA VAL A 24 -0.26 35.74 0.30
C VAL A 24 -1.50 35.18 -0.39
N GLN A 25 -2.19 36.01 -1.18
CA GLN A 25 -3.18 35.53 -2.13
C GLN A 25 -2.48 34.53 -3.05
N GLY A 26 -3.03 33.32 -3.18
CA GLY A 26 -2.63 32.41 -4.25
C GLY A 26 -2.72 33.16 -5.59
N LYS A 27 -1.69 33.06 -6.43
CA LYS A 27 -1.71 33.65 -7.77
C LYS A 27 -2.96 33.13 -8.50
N GLU A 28 -3.89 34.03 -8.83
CA GLU A 28 -4.96 33.70 -9.77
C GLU A 28 -4.30 33.25 -11.09
N PRO A 29 -4.78 32.18 -11.74
CA PRO A 29 -4.20 31.74 -13.00
C PRO A 29 -4.36 32.85 -14.05
N SER A 30 -3.23 33.25 -14.64
CA SER A 30 -3.09 34.15 -15.79
C SER A 30 -4.08 33.84 -16.93
N ASN A 31 -4.41 32.56 -17.11
CA ASN A 31 -5.34 32.07 -18.10
C ASN A 31 -6.58 31.39 -17.45
N PRO A 32 -7.80 31.96 -17.57
CA PRO A 32 -9.00 31.40 -16.97
C PRO A 32 -9.41 30.03 -17.54
N GLU A 33 -9.04 29.71 -18.79
CA GLU A 33 -9.33 28.41 -19.42
C GLU A 33 -8.63 27.23 -18.70
N LYS A 34 -7.57 27.52 -17.94
CA LYS A 34 -6.85 26.54 -17.13
C LYS A 34 -7.77 25.85 -16.12
N LYS A 35 -8.80 26.55 -15.62
CA LYS A 35 -9.78 26.01 -14.67
C LYS A 35 -10.71 24.97 -15.29
N ASP A 36 -10.84 24.94 -16.61
CA ASP A 36 -11.69 23.98 -17.33
C ASP A 36 -10.99 22.64 -17.61
N VAL A 37 -9.66 22.62 -17.67
CA VAL A 37 -8.88 21.40 -17.98
C VAL A 37 -8.57 20.62 -16.70
N THR A 38 -8.96 19.33 -16.63
CA THR A 38 -8.66 18.49 -15.47
C THR A 38 -7.28 17.82 -15.61
N ARG A 39 -6.70 17.36 -14.51
CA ARG A 39 -5.49 16.52 -14.57
C ARG A 39 -5.70 15.24 -15.39
N ARG A 40 -6.91 14.68 -15.38
CA ARG A 40 -7.26 13.50 -16.20
C ARG A 40 -7.19 13.81 -17.69
N ASP A 41 -7.57 15.03 -18.10
CA ASP A 41 -7.49 15.46 -19.49
C ASP A 41 -6.03 15.58 -19.93
N LEU A 42 -5.16 16.16 -19.09
CA LEU A 42 -3.71 16.21 -19.36
C LEU A 42 -3.08 14.81 -19.47
N TYR A 43 -3.45 13.87 -18.58
CA TYR A 43 -2.98 12.49 -18.68
C TYR A 43 -3.43 11.81 -19.98
N ARG A 44 -4.67 12.04 -20.40
CA ARG A 44 -5.20 11.51 -21.67
C ARG A 44 -4.45 12.10 -22.86
N ALA A 45 -4.20 13.41 -22.85
CA ALA A 45 -3.42 14.09 -23.89
C ALA A 45 -1.99 13.55 -23.97
N ALA A 46 -1.30 13.37 -22.83
CA ALA A 46 0.04 12.77 -22.84
C ALA A 46 0.04 11.33 -23.39
N ARG A 47 -0.92 10.51 -22.95
CA ARG A 47 -1.01 9.11 -23.40
C ARG A 47 -1.33 8.98 -24.88
N SER A 48 -2.16 9.85 -25.44
CA SER A 48 -2.49 9.81 -26.87
C SER A 48 -1.34 10.22 -27.77
N GLN A 49 -0.42 11.05 -27.27
CA GLN A 49 0.74 11.50 -28.04
C GLN A 49 1.86 10.45 -28.09
N GLN A 50 1.97 9.59 -27.07
CA GLN A 50 3.03 8.56 -26.95
C GLN A 50 4.45 9.10 -27.17
N ARG A 51 4.66 10.41 -26.96
CA ARG A 51 5.94 11.08 -27.10
C ARG A 51 6.07 12.23 -26.11
N ILE A 52 7.29 12.47 -25.63
CA ILE A 52 7.65 13.63 -24.80
C ILE A 52 8.91 14.26 -25.38
N LEU A 53 8.92 15.59 -25.42
CA LEU A 53 10.10 16.38 -25.73
C LEU A 53 10.73 16.93 -24.44
N LEU A 54 11.98 16.56 -24.19
CA LEU A 54 12.84 17.24 -23.22
C LEU A 54 13.47 18.46 -23.87
N VAL A 55 13.45 19.57 -23.13
CA VAL A 55 14.05 20.83 -23.56
C VAL A 55 15.11 21.21 -22.54
N ASP A 56 16.38 21.03 -22.89
CA ASP A 56 17.51 21.33 -22.00
C ASP A 56 18.03 22.76 -22.17
N GLY A 57 18.45 23.38 -21.06
CA GLY A 57 19.13 24.69 -21.04
C GLY A 57 20.66 24.61 -21.05
N TRP A 58 21.25 23.42 -21.10
CA TRP A 58 22.69 23.27 -20.87
C TRP A 58 23.52 23.55 -22.13
N GLU A 59 24.33 24.60 -22.10
CA GLU A 59 25.21 24.95 -23.22
C GLU A 59 26.58 24.25 -23.13
N GLN A 60 26.88 23.33 -24.06
CA GLN A 60 28.19 22.67 -24.17
C GLN A 60 28.71 22.06 -22.85
N SER A 61 27.81 21.73 -21.93
CA SER A 61 28.16 21.15 -20.64
C SER A 61 28.26 19.63 -20.75
N GLU A 62 28.97 19.02 -19.80
CA GLU A 62 29.00 17.57 -19.65
C GLU A 62 27.57 16.99 -19.48
N PHE A 63 26.65 17.74 -18.85
CA PHE A 63 25.26 17.32 -18.62
C PHE A 63 24.43 17.23 -19.90
N GLN A 64 24.65 18.13 -20.88
CA GLN A 64 23.98 18.03 -22.17
C GLN A 64 24.32 16.71 -22.87
N SER A 65 25.60 16.31 -22.84
CA SER A 65 26.04 15.02 -23.41
C SER A 65 25.44 13.84 -22.63
N LYS A 66 25.38 13.94 -21.29
CA LYS A 66 24.80 12.90 -20.43
C LYS A 66 23.30 12.70 -20.67
N VAL A 67 22.49 13.77 -20.74
CA VAL A 67 21.06 13.64 -21.05
C VAL A 67 20.83 13.08 -22.45
N ARG A 68 21.61 13.50 -23.45
CA ARG A 68 21.50 12.91 -24.79
C ARG A 68 21.82 11.41 -24.79
N SER A 69 22.79 10.96 -23.98
CA SER A 69 23.06 9.52 -23.79
C SER A 69 21.89 8.82 -23.10
N LEU A 70 21.38 9.40 -22.01
CA LEU A 70 20.26 8.87 -21.23
C LEU A 70 19.00 8.67 -22.09
N VAL A 71 18.67 9.67 -22.93
CA VAL A 71 17.53 9.60 -23.86
C VAL A 71 17.76 8.57 -24.96
N LYS A 72 19.00 8.42 -25.45
CA LYS A 72 19.34 7.39 -26.45
C LYS A 72 19.25 5.97 -25.89
N GLU A 73 19.60 5.79 -24.62
CA GLU A 73 19.52 4.51 -23.90
C GLU A 73 18.09 4.19 -23.41
N PHE A 74 17.18 5.17 -23.45
CA PHE A 74 15.80 4.98 -23.07
C PHE A 74 15.06 4.12 -24.12
N HIS A 75 14.51 3.00 -23.67
CA HIS A 75 13.72 2.09 -24.49
C HIS A 75 12.35 1.82 -23.87
N SER A 76 11.28 2.10 -24.62
CA SER A 76 9.89 1.87 -24.20
C SER A 76 9.03 1.52 -25.42
N GLU A 77 8.17 0.52 -25.29
CA GLU A 77 7.24 0.10 -26.36
C GLU A 77 6.13 1.12 -26.62
N ASN A 78 5.83 1.99 -25.65
CA ASN A 78 4.64 2.84 -25.66
C ASN A 78 4.94 4.34 -25.56
N LEU A 79 6.23 4.72 -25.55
CA LEU A 79 6.64 6.10 -25.38
C LEU A 79 7.97 6.37 -26.07
N GLU A 80 7.98 7.39 -26.91
CA GLU A 80 9.19 8.01 -27.46
C GLU A 80 9.66 9.17 -26.57
N LEU A 81 10.96 9.21 -26.29
CA LEU A 81 11.60 10.31 -25.58
C LEU A 81 12.58 10.99 -26.52
N THR A 82 12.43 12.31 -26.72
CA THR A 82 13.37 13.11 -27.52
C THR A 82 13.92 14.24 -26.68
N VAL A 83 15.07 14.78 -27.06
CA VAL A 83 15.70 15.94 -26.40
C VAL A 83 16.16 16.96 -27.43
N LYS A 84 15.90 18.23 -27.16
CA LYS A 84 16.37 19.38 -27.92
C LYS A 84 16.91 20.47 -27.00
N ASP A 85 17.84 21.24 -27.53
CA ASP A 85 18.32 22.45 -26.88
C ASP A 85 17.21 23.52 -26.90
N HIS A 86 17.05 24.29 -25.83
CA HIS A 86 15.99 25.30 -25.71
C HIS A 86 15.95 26.31 -26.88
N ARG A 87 17.10 26.58 -27.51
CA ARG A 87 17.23 27.51 -28.66
C ARG A 87 16.70 26.93 -29.98
N GLU A 88 16.57 25.61 -30.04
CA GLU A 88 16.14 24.87 -31.23
C GLU A 88 14.63 24.60 -31.25
N VAL A 89 13.91 24.94 -30.17
CA VAL A 89 12.48 24.65 -30.01
C VAL A 89 11.66 25.92 -30.20
N SER A 90 10.60 25.84 -31.00
CA SER A 90 9.65 26.94 -31.21
C SER A 90 8.45 26.86 -30.27
N ALA A 91 7.75 27.99 -30.05
CA ALA A 91 6.49 28.02 -29.30
C ALA A 91 5.43 27.07 -29.88
N GLU A 92 5.38 26.93 -31.22
CA GLU A 92 4.47 25.99 -31.90
C GLU A 92 4.76 24.54 -31.48
N GLU A 93 6.04 24.15 -31.48
CA GLU A 93 6.43 22.81 -31.07
C GLU A 93 6.09 22.56 -29.60
N LEU A 94 6.41 23.51 -28.70
CA LEU A 94 6.07 23.42 -27.27
C LEU A 94 4.56 23.30 -27.01
N SER A 95 3.73 23.95 -27.83
CA SER A 95 2.27 23.92 -27.67
C SER A 95 1.61 22.62 -28.17
N SER A 96 2.35 21.80 -28.93
CA SER A 96 1.78 20.69 -29.70
C SER A 96 1.93 19.31 -29.06
N ILE A 97 2.87 19.15 -28.14
CA ILE A 97 3.22 17.88 -27.50
C ILE A 97 3.49 18.04 -26.00
N PRO A 98 3.45 16.95 -25.21
CA PRO A 98 3.95 16.95 -23.85
C PRO A 98 5.43 17.36 -23.80
N ILE A 99 5.76 18.28 -22.90
CA ILE A 99 7.14 18.79 -22.74
C ILE A 99 7.65 18.64 -21.31
N MET A 100 8.97 18.51 -21.20
CA MET A 100 9.71 18.60 -19.93
C MET A 100 10.82 19.63 -20.09
N LEU A 101 10.73 20.74 -19.36
CA LEU A 101 11.78 21.75 -19.30
C LEU A 101 12.79 21.39 -18.22
N ILE A 102 14.07 21.47 -18.57
CA ILE A 102 15.19 21.12 -17.68
C ILE A 102 16.22 22.25 -17.75
N GLY A 103 16.66 22.75 -16.60
CA GLY A 103 17.73 23.75 -16.52
C GLY A 103 17.45 24.81 -15.46
N THR A 104 18.41 25.70 -15.27
CA THR A 104 18.21 26.90 -14.44
C THR A 104 17.37 27.93 -15.20
N PRO A 105 16.69 28.86 -14.52
CA PRO A 105 15.97 29.95 -15.18
C PRO A 105 16.88 30.79 -16.10
N ASP A 106 18.13 31.00 -15.71
CA ASP A 106 19.11 31.78 -16.50
C ASP A 106 19.54 31.08 -17.80
N GLN A 107 19.45 29.75 -17.85
CA GLN A 107 19.95 28.94 -18.95
C GLN A 107 18.84 28.50 -19.89
N ASN A 108 17.67 28.14 -19.36
CA ASN A 108 16.55 27.70 -20.17
C ASN A 108 15.55 28.84 -20.34
N ALA A 109 15.60 29.51 -21.50
CA ALA A 109 14.75 30.67 -21.80
C ALA A 109 13.24 30.39 -21.61
N TRP A 110 12.78 29.16 -21.85
CA TRP A 110 11.38 28.77 -21.65
C TRP A 110 11.00 28.63 -20.17
N ILE A 111 11.94 28.23 -19.30
CA ILE A 111 11.71 28.23 -17.85
C ILE A 111 11.57 29.66 -17.34
N ALA A 112 12.45 30.57 -17.78
CA ALA A 112 12.34 31.98 -17.44
C ALA A 112 11.02 32.60 -17.94
N GLU A 113 10.65 32.33 -19.20
CA GLU A 113 9.42 32.84 -19.80
C GLU A 113 8.16 32.37 -19.05
N PHE A 114 8.11 31.09 -18.66
CA PHE A 114 6.94 30.54 -17.98
C PHE A 114 6.91 30.76 -16.48
N MET A 115 7.97 31.27 -15.85
CA MET A 115 8.12 31.35 -14.40
C MET A 115 6.94 32.03 -13.69
N GLU A 116 6.40 33.10 -14.28
CA GLU A 116 5.26 33.82 -13.70
C GLU A 116 3.96 32.99 -13.68
N GLU A 117 3.83 32.00 -14.58
CA GLU A 117 2.66 31.13 -14.74
C GLU A 117 2.77 29.78 -14.01
N LEU A 118 3.95 29.47 -13.47
CA LEU A 118 4.19 28.28 -12.67
C LEU A 118 3.70 28.47 -11.22
N PRO A 119 3.39 27.37 -10.50
CA PRO A 119 2.87 27.46 -9.13
C PRO A 119 3.95 27.76 -8.07
N PHE A 120 5.19 28.03 -8.48
CA PHE A 120 6.33 28.35 -7.63
C PHE A 120 7.19 29.41 -8.30
N GLU A 121 8.14 29.98 -7.55
CA GLU A 121 9.13 30.92 -8.09
C GLU A 121 10.54 30.41 -7.80
N VAL A 122 11.43 30.53 -8.77
CA VAL A 122 12.87 30.31 -8.59
C VAL A 122 13.58 31.59 -9.00
N ASN A 123 14.21 32.23 -8.02
CA ASN A 123 15.01 33.44 -8.16
C ASN A 123 16.41 33.16 -7.60
N GLU A 124 17.37 34.04 -7.90
CA GLU A 124 18.75 33.89 -7.41
C GLU A 124 18.79 33.64 -5.89
N GLY A 125 19.23 32.43 -5.52
CA GLY A 125 19.36 31.96 -4.14
C GLY A 125 18.07 31.47 -3.46
N ASN A 126 16.90 31.51 -4.10
CA ASN A 126 15.62 31.15 -3.47
C ASN A 126 14.66 30.37 -4.38
N ILE A 127 14.09 29.28 -3.86
CA ILE A 127 12.88 28.62 -4.38
C ILE A 127 11.73 28.94 -3.42
N ASN A 128 10.67 29.59 -3.90
CA ASN A 128 9.50 29.94 -3.10
C ASN A 128 8.27 29.12 -3.53
N ILE A 129 7.64 28.47 -2.55
CA ILE A 129 6.40 27.70 -2.71
C ILE A 129 5.47 28.03 -1.55
N VAL A 130 4.41 28.80 -1.82
CA VAL A 130 3.49 29.32 -0.78
C VAL A 130 4.28 30.04 0.33
N ASP A 131 4.25 29.53 1.56
CA ASP A 131 4.92 30.10 2.73
C ASP A 131 6.30 29.45 3.00
N HIS A 132 6.83 28.66 2.06
CA HIS A 132 8.12 27.98 2.17
C HIS A 132 9.15 28.58 1.22
N THR A 133 10.33 28.90 1.77
CA THR A 133 11.50 29.34 1.01
C THR A 133 12.65 28.33 1.21
N PHE A 134 13.24 27.88 0.11
CA PHE A 134 14.39 26.98 0.08
C PHE A 134 15.57 27.63 -0.65
N ASP A 135 16.80 27.25 -0.28
CA ASP A 135 18.00 27.70 -1.00
C ASP A 135 18.12 26.97 -2.34
N SER A 136 17.96 27.69 -3.44
CA SER A 136 18.02 27.18 -4.82
C SER A 136 19.39 26.62 -5.22
N ASN A 137 20.47 26.89 -4.47
CA ASN A 137 21.78 26.29 -4.74
C ASN A 137 21.92 24.87 -4.16
N SER A 138 21.11 24.53 -3.16
CA SER A 138 21.12 23.23 -2.47
C SER A 138 19.82 22.45 -2.63
N HIS A 139 18.78 23.07 -3.20
CA HIS A 139 17.49 22.47 -3.46
C HIS A 139 17.10 22.62 -4.93
N ALA A 140 16.24 21.70 -5.37
CA ALA A 140 15.64 21.72 -6.69
C ALA A 140 14.15 21.43 -6.58
N VAL A 141 13.37 21.99 -7.51
CA VAL A 141 11.93 21.79 -7.61
C VAL A 141 11.59 20.98 -8.86
N VAL A 142 10.67 20.04 -8.69
CA VAL A 142 10.11 19.22 -9.76
C VAL A 142 8.62 19.52 -9.84
N LEU A 143 8.14 19.84 -11.04
CA LEU A 143 6.73 20.00 -11.38
C LEU A 143 6.31 18.94 -12.38
N SER A 144 5.20 18.27 -12.10
CA SER A 144 4.68 17.17 -12.92
C SER A 144 3.23 17.42 -13.34
N TYR A 145 2.95 17.20 -14.64
CA TYR A 145 1.61 17.24 -15.24
C TYR A 145 0.86 18.54 -14.94
N TYR A 146 1.47 19.68 -15.27
CA TYR A 146 0.85 21.00 -15.18
C TYR A 146 0.32 21.47 -16.54
N PRO A 147 -0.71 22.33 -16.64
CA PRO A 147 -1.14 22.90 -17.91
C PRO A 147 -0.02 23.76 -18.52
N ASN A 148 0.31 23.50 -19.79
CA ASN A 148 1.28 24.28 -20.53
C ASN A 148 0.75 25.71 -20.78
N PRO A 149 1.51 26.78 -20.44
CA PRO A 149 1.11 28.17 -20.68
C PRO A 149 0.71 28.48 -22.13
N LEU A 150 1.37 27.86 -23.11
CA LEU A 150 1.07 28.05 -24.54
C LEU A 150 -0.13 27.24 -25.03
N ASN A 151 -0.49 26.15 -24.33
CA ASN A 151 -1.66 25.32 -24.63
C ASN A 151 -2.09 24.54 -23.39
N VAL A 152 -3.11 25.04 -22.69
CA VAL A 152 -3.58 24.47 -21.42
C VAL A 152 -4.05 23.01 -21.51
N LYS A 153 -4.29 22.47 -22.71
CA LYS A 153 -4.66 21.06 -22.94
C LYS A 153 -3.46 20.13 -23.07
N MET A 154 -2.25 20.66 -23.16
CA MET A 154 -1.00 19.89 -23.18
C MET A 154 -0.29 19.99 -21.83
N PRO A 155 0.34 18.90 -21.35
CA PRO A 155 1.07 18.93 -20.09
C PRO A 155 2.50 19.45 -20.25
N ILE A 156 2.95 20.21 -19.25
CA ILE A 156 4.35 20.59 -19.02
C ILE A 156 4.87 19.95 -17.73
N GLY A 157 6.16 19.58 -17.76
CA GLY A 157 6.99 19.29 -16.61
C GLY A 157 8.15 20.26 -16.48
N VAL A 158 8.62 20.48 -15.26
CA VAL A 158 9.75 21.38 -15.01
C VAL A 158 10.67 20.76 -13.96
N PHE A 159 11.97 20.72 -14.26
CA PHE A 159 13.05 20.38 -13.33
C PHE A 159 13.99 21.58 -13.27
N THR A 160 14.00 22.30 -12.15
CA THR A 160 14.76 23.55 -12.06
C THR A 160 15.30 23.81 -10.65
N SER A 161 16.34 24.64 -10.61
CA SER A 161 17.21 24.99 -9.47
C SER A 161 18.18 26.07 -9.96
N ASP A 162 19.00 26.65 -9.08
CA ASP A 162 20.16 27.45 -9.49
C ASP A 162 21.43 26.59 -9.66
N ASN A 163 21.35 25.29 -9.32
CA ASN A 163 22.47 24.36 -9.39
C ASN A 163 22.24 23.26 -10.44
N GLU A 164 22.98 23.33 -11.54
CA GLU A 164 22.91 22.36 -12.64
C GLU A 164 23.20 20.92 -12.22
N SER A 165 24.11 20.72 -11.26
CA SER A 165 24.48 19.37 -10.81
C SER A 165 23.31 18.70 -10.11
N LEU A 166 22.53 19.46 -9.31
CA LEU A 166 21.32 18.96 -8.67
C LEU A 166 20.24 18.62 -9.70
N ILE A 167 20.07 19.46 -10.72
CA ILE A 167 19.11 19.19 -11.81
C ILE A 167 19.50 17.91 -12.54
N TRP A 168 20.78 17.74 -12.87
CA TRP A 168 21.27 16.53 -13.52
C TRP A 168 21.02 15.28 -12.67
N GLU A 169 21.34 15.31 -11.38
CA GLU A 169 21.07 14.18 -10.46
C GLU A 169 19.58 13.81 -10.47
N LEU A 170 18.68 14.80 -10.41
CA LEU A 170 17.24 14.56 -10.48
C LEU A 170 16.82 13.94 -11.81
N VAL A 171 17.32 14.46 -12.93
CA VAL A 171 16.96 13.95 -14.25
C VAL A 171 17.47 12.52 -14.42
N ASN A 172 18.74 12.26 -14.08
CA ASN A 172 19.35 10.93 -14.16
C ASN A 172 18.53 9.89 -13.40
N ASP A 173 18.05 10.25 -12.21
CA ASP A 173 17.35 9.32 -11.33
C ASP A 173 15.84 9.23 -11.62
N ARG A 174 15.24 10.29 -12.19
CA ARG A 174 13.77 10.47 -12.22
C ARG A 174 13.17 10.76 -13.59
N ILE A 175 13.95 10.76 -14.67
CA ILE A 175 13.45 11.05 -16.03
C ILE A 175 12.23 10.18 -16.41
N THR A 176 12.24 8.91 -16.00
CA THR A 176 11.15 7.95 -16.25
C THR A 176 10.00 8.09 -15.25
N SER A 177 10.27 8.68 -14.08
CA SER A 177 9.30 8.93 -13.02
C SER A 177 8.40 10.12 -13.32
N PHE A 178 8.81 11.08 -14.17
CA PHE A 178 7.96 12.19 -14.62
C PHE A 178 6.60 11.73 -15.14
N LEU A 179 6.58 10.63 -15.89
CA LEU A 179 5.38 10.01 -16.49
C LEU A 179 4.45 9.32 -15.51
N ARG A 180 4.97 9.04 -14.31
CA ARG A 180 4.32 8.25 -13.28
C ARG A 180 4.32 8.97 -11.93
N GLY A 181 4.69 10.26 -11.93
CA GLY A 181 4.88 11.08 -10.75
C GLY A 181 3.59 11.12 -9.93
N GLY A 182 3.68 10.58 -8.71
CA GLY A 182 2.56 10.53 -7.78
C GLY A 182 2.14 11.91 -7.27
N TRP A 183 2.97 12.94 -7.45
CA TRP A 183 2.79 14.28 -6.90
C TRP A 183 2.74 15.34 -8.01
N ASN A 184 2.11 16.49 -7.75
CA ASN A 184 2.16 17.58 -8.71
C ASN A 184 3.45 18.38 -8.59
N TYR A 185 3.94 18.59 -7.38
CA TYR A 185 5.24 19.24 -7.17
C TYR A 185 6.00 18.61 -6.00
N GLU A 186 7.33 18.64 -6.10
CA GLU A 186 8.26 18.13 -5.10
C GLU A 186 9.44 19.12 -4.98
N VAL A 187 9.91 19.37 -3.76
CA VAL A 187 11.19 20.03 -3.47
C VAL A 187 12.14 19.00 -2.90
N LEU A 188 13.35 18.97 -3.44
CA LEU A 188 14.35 17.98 -3.08
C LEU A 188 15.65 18.67 -2.66
N LYS A 189 16.34 18.07 -1.69
CA LYS A 189 17.70 18.42 -1.27
C LYS A 189 18.58 17.18 -1.45
N ALA A 190 19.64 17.27 -2.26
CA ALA A 190 20.48 16.11 -2.61
C ALA A 190 19.64 14.87 -3.01
N ASN A 191 18.68 15.07 -3.91
CA ASN A 191 17.72 14.07 -4.41
C ASN A 191 16.78 13.43 -3.34
N GLN A 192 16.83 13.88 -2.08
CA GLN A 192 15.87 13.51 -1.05
C GLN A 192 14.71 14.51 -0.99
N ARG A 193 13.47 14.00 -0.95
CA ARG A 193 12.27 14.86 -0.83
C ARG A 193 12.24 15.53 0.53
N VAL A 194 12.07 16.86 0.53
CA VAL A 194 11.89 17.66 1.75
C VAL A 194 10.50 18.30 1.82
N LEU A 195 9.86 18.53 0.68
CA LEU A 195 8.49 18.99 0.58
C LEU A 195 7.84 18.38 -0.66
N LEU A 196 6.57 18.04 -0.57
CA LEU A 196 5.79 17.56 -1.70
C LEU A 196 4.33 17.96 -1.56
N GLY A 197 3.61 18.04 -2.67
CA GLY A 197 2.19 18.35 -2.62
C GLY A 197 1.45 18.15 -3.94
N ASN A 198 0.13 18.31 -3.84
CA ASN A 198 -0.78 18.29 -4.99
C ASN A 198 -1.36 19.68 -5.21
N LEU A 199 -1.76 19.93 -6.45
CA LEU A 199 -2.50 21.11 -6.84
C LEU A 199 -4.00 20.83 -6.75
N SER A 200 -4.78 21.83 -6.35
CA SER A 200 -6.24 21.71 -6.22
C SER A 200 -6.86 21.26 -7.55
N GLN A 201 -7.87 20.40 -7.46
CA GLN A 201 -8.72 19.99 -8.58
C GLN A 201 -10.15 20.53 -8.45
N ARG A 202 -10.42 21.36 -7.43
CA ARG A 202 -11.72 22.01 -7.26
C ARG A 202 -11.95 23.03 -8.38
N PRO A 203 -13.17 23.19 -8.91
CA PRO A 203 -13.42 24.08 -10.04
C PRO A 203 -12.98 25.54 -9.82
N ASP A 204 -13.07 26.04 -8.59
CA ASP A 204 -12.76 27.41 -8.20
C ASP A 204 -11.25 27.70 -8.07
N THR A 205 -10.47 26.71 -7.64
CA THR A 205 -9.04 26.84 -7.29
C THR A 205 -8.15 25.91 -8.12
N ARG A 206 -8.64 25.40 -9.26
CA ARG A 206 -7.94 24.35 -10.01
C ARG A 206 -6.54 24.80 -10.42
N TRP A 207 -5.55 23.92 -10.22
CA TRP A 207 -4.12 24.13 -10.50
C TRP A 207 -3.41 25.11 -9.56
N GLU A 208 -4.09 25.66 -8.56
CA GLU A 208 -3.48 26.39 -7.46
C GLU A 208 -2.93 25.40 -6.42
N ILE A 209 -1.92 25.81 -5.65
CA ILE A 209 -1.43 24.98 -4.53
C ILE A 209 -2.52 24.86 -3.48
N ASP A 210 -2.84 23.63 -3.06
CA ASP A 210 -3.71 23.37 -1.91
C ASP A 210 -2.85 23.29 -0.64
N PRO A 211 -2.91 24.28 0.28
CA PRO A 211 -2.11 24.27 1.49
C PRO A 211 -2.38 23.06 2.38
N ASN A 212 -3.56 22.43 2.26
CA ASN A 212 -3.92 21.23 3.04
C ASN A 212 -3.30 19.95 2.49
N GLN A 213 -2.66 20.01 1.32
CA GLN A 213 -2.00 18.88 0.67
C GLN A 213 -0.49 19.07 0.56
N ILE A 214 0.07 20.09 1.22
CA ILE A 214 1.51 20.23 1.43
C ILE A 214 1.93 19.22 2.50
N ILE A 215 2.93 18.41 2.19
CA ILE A 215 3.58 17.51 3.15
C ILE A 215 5.05 17.90 3.23
N GLU A 216 5.43 18.43 4.38
CA GLU A 216 6.81 18.61 4.77
C GLU A 216 7.37 17.29 5.30
N LEU A 217 8.50 16.87 4.74
CA LEU A 217 9.22 15.69 5.17
C LEU A 217 10.40 16.09 6.05
N PRO A 218 10.78 15.27 7.05
CA PRO A 218 11.99 15.50 7.80
C PRO A 218 13.21 15.57 6.87
N SER A 219 13.89 16.72 6.87
CA SER A 219 15.03 17.00 5.99
C SER A 219 16.38 16.95 6.72
N VAL A 220 16.34 16.77 8.05
CA VAL A 220 17.52 16.75 8.91
C VAL A 220 17.44 15.57 9.86
N VAL A 221 18.55 14.85 10.00
CA VAL A 221 18.73 13.86 11.06
C VAL A 221 18.70 14.58 12.39
N VAL A 222 17.66 14.33 13.18
CA VAL A 222 17.41 15.01 14.45
C VAL A 222 18.36 14.48 15.53
N LYS A 223 18.71 13.20 15.45
CA LYS A 223 19.61 12.55 16.40
C LYS A 223 20.39 11.44 15.73
N GLN A 224 21.67 11.36 16.07
CA GLN A 224 22.60 10.36 15.56
C GLN A 224 23.19 9.56 16.73
N TRP A 225 23.35 8.26 16.54
CA TRP A 225 24.10 7.38 17.43
C TRP A 225 25.10 6.61 16.61
N THR A 226 26.28 6.39 17.16
CA THR A 226 27.32 5.61 16.51
C THR A 226 27.72 4.44 17.41
N SER A 227 28.13 3.37 16.75
CA SER A 227 28.67 2.16 17.36
C SER A 227 29.89 1.72 16.56
N GLY A 228 30.39 0.50 16.75
CA GLY A 228 31.59 0.03 16.05
C GLY A 228 31.38 -0.02 14.54
N HIS A 229 30.20 -0.49 14.11
CA HIS A 229 29.92 -0.77 12.69
C HIS A 229 28.70 -0.02 12.15
N TYR A 230 27.92 0.65 13.01
CA TYR A 230 26.71 1.36 12.59
C TYR A 230 26.72 2.85 12.92
N THR A 231 26.15 3.62 12.00
CA THR A 231 25.68 4.99 12.23
C THR A 231 24.15 5.00 12.12
N PHE A 232 23.47 5.19 13.25
CA PHE A 232 22.02 5.32 13.31
C PHE A 232 21.61 6.77 13.12
N ASN A 233 20.84 7.05 12.08
CA ASN A 233 20.35 8.35 11.67
C ASN A 233 18.82 8.42 11.89
N SER A 234 18.37 9.14 12.92
CA SER A 234 16.93 9.26 13.19
C SER A 234 16.33 10.56 12.66
N TYR A 235 15.23 10.41 11.92
CA TYR A 235 14.30 11.48 11.56
C TYR A 235 13.18 11.68 12.60
N ARG A 236 13.16 10.86 13.66
CA ARG A 236 12.23 10.95 14.80
C ARG A 236 12.93 11.60 16.01
N GLY A 237 12.44 12.76 16.45
CA GLY A 237 13.02 13.51 17.58
C GLY A 237 12.74 12.90 18.96
N ASN A 238 11.56 12.30 19.16
CA ASN A 238 11.10 11.78 20.45
C ASN A 238 11.31 10.27 20.58
N LEU A 239 12.54 9.78 20.34
CA LEU A 239 12.88 8.37 20.56
C LEU A 239 13.25 8.11 22.03
N ASN A 240 12.68 7.06 22.61
CA ASN A 240 13.14 6.55 23.90
C ASN A 240 14.60 6.09 23.78
N GLN A 241 15.46 6.61 24.64
CA GLN A 241 16.89 6.30 24.67
C GLN A 241 17.16 4.81 24.95
N GLU A 242 16.35 4.15 25.75
CA GLU A 242 16.48 2.72 26.04
C GLU A 242 16.16 1.86 24.81
N SER A 243 15.14 2.24 24.04
CA SER A 243 14.74 1.52 22.82
C SER A 243 15.84 1.58 21.75
N ILE A 244 16.45 2.75 21.54
CA ILE A 244 17.55 2.87 20.57
C ILE A 244 18.82 2.18 21.06
N GLN A 245 19.15 2.25 22.36
CA GLN A 245 20.29 1.51 22.90
C GLN A 245 20.10 0.00 22.77
N SER A 246 18.87 -0.49 22.95
CA SER A 246 18.52 -1.89 22.74
C SER A 246 18.67 -2.30 21.28
N LEU A 247 18.26 -1.45 20.33
CA LEU A 247 18.45 -1.68 18.89
C LEU A 247 19.94 -1.70 18.52
N VAL A 248 20.71 -0.70 18.95
CA VAL A 248 22.17 -0.62 18.70
C VAL A 248 22.85 -1.89 19.19
N LYS A 249 22.56 -2.29 20.44
CA LYS A 249 23.12 -3.50 21.03
C LYS A 249 22.72 -4.74 20.24
N LEU A 250 21.45 -4.87 19.87
CA LEU A 250 20.96 -6.00 19.08
C LEU A 250 21.71 -6.12 17.74
N CYS A 251 21.88 -5.02 17.02
CA CYS A 251 22.58 -5.02 15.73
C CYS A 251 24.05 -5.42 15.87
N GLU A 252 24.77 -4.87 16.84
CA GLU A 252 26.18 -5.24 17.09
C GLU A 252 26.31 -6.70 17.56
N ASP A 253 25.45 -7.17 18.47
CA ASP A 253 25.43 -8.56 18.92
C ASP A 253 25.14 -9.54 17.75
N GLN A 254 24.24 -9.16 16.83
CA GLN A 254 23.94 -9.95 15.63
C GLN A 254 25.10 -9.96 14.65
N LEU A 255 25.73 -8.81 14.40
CA LEU A 255 26.92 -8.72 13.57
C LEU A 255 28.05 -9.60 14.12
N ASP A 256 28.32 -9.55 15.42
CA ASP A 256 29.33 -10.41 16.04
C ASP A 256 29.05 -11.90 15.84
N ARG A 257 27.78 -12.30 15.99
CA ARG A 257 27.36 -13.69 15.70
C ARG A 257 27.54 -14.06 14.24
N ILE A 258 27.25 -13.15 13.30
CA ILE A 258 27.45 -13.36 11.87
C ILE A 258 28.95 -13.47 11.55
N GLN A 259 29.81 -12.63 12.13
CA GLN A 259 31.26 -12.71 11.90
C GLN A 259 31.84 -14.03 12.43
N GLN A 260 31.42 -14.45 13.63
CA GLN A 260 31.80 -15.76 14.19
C GLN A 260 31.29 -16.90 13.30
N PHE A 261 30.06 -16.79 12.81
CA PHE A 261 29.47 -17.79 11.94
C PHE A 261 30.14 -17.84 10.57
N THR A 262 30.51 -16.73 9.94
CA THR A 262 31.15 -16.72 8.61
C THR A 262 32.66 -16.98 8.70
N GLY A 263 33.29 -16.68 9.83
CA GLY A 263 34.74 -16.68 9.97
C GLY A 263 35.40 -15.47 9.30
N SER A 264 34.60 -14.51 8.82
CA SER A 264 35.01 -13.28 8.14
C SER A 264 34.69 -12.07 9.01
N SER A 265 35.48 -11.01 8.91
CA SER A 265 35.21 -9.74 9.61
C SER A 265 34.63 -8.72 8.66
N PHE A 266 33.53 -8.09 9.06
CA PHE A 266 32.97 -6.94 8.38
C PHE A 266 33.91 -5.74 8.56
N LYS A 267 34.17 -5.00 7.48
CA LYS A 267 35.11 -3.86 7.46
C LYS A 267 34.43 -2.53 7.15
N GLY A 268 33.17 -2.56 6.76
CA GLY A 268 32.40 -1.38 6.38
C GLY A 268 31.76 -0.68 7.56
N GLN A 269 31.00 0.37 7.24
CA GLN A 269 30.09 1.06 8.14
C GLN A 269 28.69 1.02 7.53
N ILE A 270 27.69 0.68 8.34
CA ILE A 270 26.29 0.61 7.91
C ILE A 270 25.58 1.87 8.36
N ASN A 271 24.96 2.56 7.41
CA ASN A 271 24.09 3.70 7.71
C ASN A 271 22.67 3.19 7.95
N TYR A 272 22.16 3.37 9.17
CA TYR A 272 20.86 2.86 9.61
C TYR A 272 19.88 4.01 9.82
N TYR A 273 18.96 4.22 8.89
CA TYR A 273 17.99 5.30 8.91
C TYR A 273 16.69 4.88 9.61
N LEU A 274 16.30 5.66 10.61
CA LEU A 274 15.09 5.45 11.41
C LEU A 274 14.05 6.51 11.09
N TYR A 275 12.92 6.06 10.53
CA TYR A 275 11.80 6.90 10.13
C TYR A 275 10.68 6.82 11.17
N PRO A 276 9.91 7.90 11.39
CA PRO A 276 8.86 7.92 12.41
C PRO A 276 7.62 7.09 12.06
N SER A 277 7.43 6.70 10.80
CA SER A 277 6.34 5.85 10.33
C SER A 277 6.65 5.26 8.95
N THR A 278 5.89 4.23 8.54
CA THR A 278 5.93 3.69 7.17
C THR A 278 5.49 4.71 6.12
N GLU A 279 4.57 5.63 6.45
CA GLU A 279 4.19 6.74 5.58
C GLU A 279 5.39 7.64 5.27
N VAL A 280 6.07 8.17 6.29
CA VAL A 280 7.20 9.08 6.09
C VAL A 280 8.34 8.38 5.35
N LYS A 281 8.66 7.13 5.76
CA LYS A 281 9.63 6.30 5.04
C LYS A 281 9.24 6.13 3.57
N GLY A 282 8.00 5.72 3.29
CA GLY A 282 7.51 5.49 1.93
C GLY A 282 7.55 6.75 1.08
N LEU A 283 7.21 7.91 1.64
CA LEU A 283 7.29 9.20 0.95
C LEU A 283 8.75 9.58 0.63
N MET A 284 9.70 9.30 1.52
CA MET A 284 11.12 9.61 1.32
C MET A 284 11.85 8.62 0.41
N THR A 285 11.58 7.31 0.54
CA THR A 285 12.37 6.25 -0.10
C THR A 285 11.62 5.47 -1.19
N GLY A 286 10.31 5.66 -1.32
CA GLY A 286 9.47 4.87 -2.25
C GLY A 286 9.15 3.44 -1.81
N SER A 287 9.44 3.07 -0.55
CA SER A 287 9.16 1.74 0.01
C SER A 287 8.44 1.86 1.36
N THR A 288 7.26 1.24 1.46
CA THR A 288 6.47 1.16 2.70
C THR A 288 6.70 -0.14 3.48
N GLU A 289 7.63 -1.00 3.04
CA GLU A 289 8.09 -2.14 3.84
C GLU A 289 8.54 -1.66 5.23
N GLN A 290 8.40 -2.49 6.27
CA GLN A 290 8.88 -2.10 7.61
C GLN A 290 10.37 -1.74 7.56
N SER A 291 11.20 -2.62 6.99
CA SER A 291 12.62 -2.40 6.78
C SER A 291 13.04 -2.86 5.39
N HIS A 292 13.95 -2.14 4.75
CA HIS A 292 14.63 -2.59 3.53
C HIS A 292 16.09 -2.15 3.58
N CYS A 293 16.94 -2.76 2.75
CA CYS A 293 18.35 -2.40 2.63
C CYS A 293 18.73 -2.00 1.20
N ASN A 294 19.70 -1.10 1.07
CA ASN A 294 20.41 -0.83 -0.17
C ASN A 294 21.81 -1.41 -0.06
N PHE A 295 22.06 -2.49 -0.82
CA PHE A 295 23.35 -3.18 -0.78
C PHE A 295 24.49 -2.32 -1.32
N GLY A 296 24.25 -1.45 -2.31
CA GLY A 296 25.29 -0.65 -2.95
C GLY A 296 25.83 0.48 -2.07
N SER A 297 24.98 1.05 -1.20
CA SER A 297 25.35 2.14 -0.29
C SER A 297 25.54 1.68 1.16
N ALA A 298 25.39 0.38 1.45
CA ALA A 298 25.39 -0.18 2.79
C ALA A 298 24.39 0.52 3.74
N GLU A 299 23.17 0.74 3.25
CA GLU A 299 22.12 1.45 3.99
C GLU A 299 20.98 0.51 4.41
N VAL A 300 20.44 0.74 5.60
CA VAL A 300 19.23 0.09 6.12
C VAL A 300 18.21 1.18 6.45
N HIS A 301 16.98 1.03 5.97
CA HIS A 301 15.91 2.00 6.16
C HIS A 301 14.75 1.35 6.89
N THR A 302 14.41 1.83 8.08
CA THR A 302 13.41 1.19 8.95
C THR A 302 12.39 2.18 9.47
N ALA A 303 11.11 1.86 9.29
CA ALA A 303 10.03 2.51 10.02
C ALA A 303 10.11 2.08 11.48
N PHE A 304 10.45 3.02 12.36
CA PHE A 304 10.66 2.80 13.78
C PHE A 304 9.52 3.46 14.57
N ASP A 305 8.38 2.77 14.56
CA ASP A 305 7.15 3.14 15.24
C ASP A 305 6.63 2.01 16.14
N ASP A 306 5.56 2.30 16.89
CA ASP A 306 5.01 1.35 17.85
C ASP A 306 4.21 0.23 17.14
N HIS A 307 3.78 0.43 15.88
CA HIS A 307 3.03 -0.56 15.11
C HIS A 307 3.90 -1.79 14.79
N PHE A 308 5.16 -1.57 14.42
CA PHE A 308 6.09 -2.64 14.07
C PHE A 308 7.13 -2.95 15.15
N SER A 309 6.88 -2.50 16.38
CA SER A 309 7.72 -2.79 17.54
C SER A 309 7.97 -4.29 17.69
N GLU A 310 9.24 -4.64 17.95
CA GLU A 310 9.71 -6.00 18.25
C GLU A 310 9.53 -7.06 17.13
N ARG A 311 9.29 -6.65 15.87
CA ARG A 311 9.08 -7.59 14.75
C ARG A 311 10.35 -8.05 14.02
N TYR A 312 11.47 -7.33 14.15
CA TYR A 312 12.82 -7.69 13.68
C TYR A 312 12.90 -8.58 12.43
N ILE A 313 12.76 -7.98 11.24
CA ILE A 313 12.75 -8.73 9.97
C ILE A 313 14.14 -9.05 9.39
N GLY A 314 15.23 -8.60 10.02
CA GLY A 314 16.60 -9.06 9.71
C GLY A 314 17.25 -8.48 8.46
N LYS A 315 16.85 -7.29 7.99
CA LYS A 315 17.40 -6.68 6.76
C LYS A 315 18.86 -6.26 6.90
N GLU A 316 19.25 -5.79 8.08
CA GLU A 316 20.65 -5.56 8.43
C GLU A 316 21.49 -6.85 8.34
N ASN A 317 20.96 -7.99 8.79
CA ASN A 317 21.64 -9.28 8.68
C ASN A 317 21.82 -9.68 7.21
N GLN A 318 20.79 -9.47 6.39
CA GLN A 318 20.85 -9.76 4.95
C GLN A 318 21.97 -8.96 4.27
N LEU A 319 22.08 -7.66 4.56
CA LEU A 319 23.13 -6.79 4.04
C LEU A 319 24.53 -7.27 4.46
N ILE A 320 24.73 -7.56 5.75
CA ILE A 320 26.03 -8.04 6.25
C ILE A 320 26.41 -9.37 5.61
N LEU A 321 25.48 -10.33 5.55
CA LEU A 321 25.73 -11.63 4.96
C LEU A 321 26.07 -11.53 3.47
N ARG A 322 25.41 -10.64 2.73
CA ARG A 322 25.71 -10.39 1.32
C ARG A 322 27.13 -9.87 1.13
N GLU A 323 27.57 -8.95 1.98
CA GLU A 323 28.95 -8.44 1.94
C GLU A 323 29.98 -9.53 2.26
N LEU A 324 29.71 -10.38 3.26
CA LEU A 324 30.68 -11.37 3.75
C LEU A 324 30.73 -12.66 2.93
N LEU A 325 29.61 -13.09 2.35
CA LEU A 325 29.47 -14.38 1.66
C LEU A 325 29.18 -14.25 0.16
N GLY A 326 28.81 -13.06 -0.32
CA GLY A 326 28.26 -12.88 -1.66
C GLY A 326 26.82 -13.36 -1.77
N GLU A 327 26.33 -13.49 -3.01
CA GLU A 327 24.98 -13.99 -3.28
C GLU A 327 24.87 -15.49 -2.98
N ALA A 328 23.73 -15.90 -2.41
CA ALA A 328 23.43 -17.32 -2.30
C ALA A 328 23.06 -17.92 -3.66
N SER A 329 23.15 -19.24 -3.78
CA SER A 329 22.64 -20.01 -4.92
C SER A 329 21.13 -19.82 -5.13
N HIS A 330 20.38 -19.53 -4.06
CA HIS A 330 18.93 -19.39 -4.07
C HIS A 330 18.47 -18.31 -3.07
N GLU A 331 17.46 -17.53 -3.45
CA GLU A 331 16.90 -16.44 -2.62
C GLU A 331 16.40 -16.95 -1.25
N ALA A 332 15.84 -18.16 -1.20
CA ALA A 332 15.41 -18.81 0.03
C ALA A 332 16.56 -19.03 1.04
N LEU A 333 17.79 -19.32 0.58
CA LEU A 333 18.94 -19.47 1.48
C LEU A 333 19.41 -18.13 2.01
N GLU A 334 19.44 -17.10 1.17
CA GLU A 334 19.88 -15.77 1.57
C GLU A 334 18.92 -15.17 2.61
N ILE A 335 17.63 -15.17 2.30
CA ILE A 335 16.59 -14.70 3.21
C ILE A 335 16.56 -15.59 4.46
N GLY A 336 16.60 -16.90 4.30
CA GLY A 336 16.57 -17.84 5.42
C GLY A 336 17.75 -17.66 6.38
N LEU A 337 18.97 -17.43 5.88
CA LEU A 337 20.14 -17.19 6.71
C LEU A 337 20.06 -15.83 7.42
N SER A 338 19.51 -14.80 6.78
CA SER A 338 19.28 -13.50 7.44
C SER A 338 18.29 -13.63 8.61
N ILE A 339 17.22 -14.40 8.41
CA ILE A 339 16.16 -14.65 9.40
C ILE A 339 16.66 -15.57 10.52
N TYR A 340 17.55 -16.52 10.23
CA TYR A 340 18.17 -17.38 11.23
C TYR A 340 18.86 -16.59 12.36
N PHE A 341 19.44 -15.42 12.05
CA PHE A 341 20.00 -14.51 13.07
C PHE A 341 18.97 -13.63 13.78
N SER A 342 17.72 -13.65 13.33
CA SER A 342 16.57 -12.92 13.90
C SER A 342 15.61 -13.86 14.62
N ALA A 343 16.00 -14.31 15.82
CA ALA A 343 15.21 -15.27 16.62
C ALA A 343 13.78 -14.79 16.94
N GLN A 344 13.55 -13.48 16.97
CA GLN A 344 12.24 -12.85 17.22
C GLN A 344 11.56 -12.36 15.92
N TRP A 345 11.89 -12.97 14.77
CA TRP A 345 11.24 -12.66 13.49
C TRP A 345 9.71 -12.70 13.65
N GLU A 346 9.06 -11.58 13.35
CA GLU A 346 7.62 -11.37 13.51
C GLU A 346 7.12 -11.72 14.93
N LYS A 347 7.84 -11.23 15.94
CA LYS A 347 7.62 -11.42 17.40
C LYS A 347 7.87 -12.83 17.89
N GLN A 348 7.04 -13.80 17.48
CA GLN A 348 7.10 -15.17 17.99
C GLN A 348 8.31 -15.97 17.47
N GLY A 349 8.94 -15.50 16.39
CA GLY A 349 10.09 -16.15 15.76
C GLY A 349 9.70 -17.07 14.60
N TYR A 350 10.61 -17.22 13.64
CA TYR A 350 10.39 -18.02 12.43
C TYR A 350 10.13 -19.51 12.73
N GLN A 351 10.73 -20.09 13.78
CA GLN A 351 10.50 -21.49 14.16
C GLN A 351 9.07 -21.73 14.66
N TYR A 352 8.49 -20.76 15.39
CA TYR A 352 7.12 -20.82 15.86
C TYR A 352 6.16 -20.89 14.67
N TRP A 353 6.28 -19.92 13.75
CA TRP A 353 5.40 -19.84 12.59
C TRP A 353 5.61 -21.00 11.60
N ALA A 354 6.86 -21.42 11.37
CA ALA A 354 7.15 -22.56 10.50
C ALA A 354 6.58 -23.87 11.07
N LYS A 355 6.68 -24.10 12.39
CA LYS A 355 6.07 -25.28 13.01
C LYS A 355 4.56 -25.28 12.80
N HIS A 356 3.90 -24.17 13.12
CA HIS A 356 2.45 -24.01 12.96
C HIS A 356 2.00 -24.32 11.53
N LEU A 357 2.69 -23.75 10.53
CA LEU A 357 2.42 -24.00 9.12
C LEU A 357 2.61 -25.46 8.72
N ILE A 358 3.72 -26.09 9.14
CA ILE A 358 4.05 -27.49 8.81
C ILE A 358 3.07 -28.48 9.47
N GLU A 359 2.69 -28.26 10.72
CA GLU A 359 1.71 -29.09 11.43
C GLU A 359 0.32 -28.96 10.82
N GLY A 360 -0.04 -27.75 10.42
CA GLY A 360 -1.32 -27.47 9.77
C GLY A 360 -1.45 -27.93 8.31
N GLY A 361 -0.34 -28.41 7.70
CA GLY A 361 -0.31 -28.80 6.29
C GLY A 361 -0.23 -27.62 5.32
N ASN A 362 0.20 -26.45 5.79
CA ASN A 362 0.29 -25.18 5.05
C ASN A 362 1.75 -24.83 4.72
N SER A 363 2.57 -25.82 4.35
CA SER A 363 4.00 -25.67 4.11
C SER A 363 4.36 -25.67 2.63
N MET A 364 5.59 -25.23 2.32
CA MET A 364 6.26 -25.38 1.03
C MET A 364 7.34 -26.45 1.11
N THR A 365 7.58 -27.18 0.02
CA THR A 365 8.70 -28.11 -0.12
C THR A 365 10.01 -27.36 -0.42
N VAL A 366 11.15 -28.04 -0.32
CA VAL A 366 12.43 -27.48 -0.75
C VAL A 366 12.40 -27.09 -2.23
N GLU A 367 11.84 -27.94 -3.09
CA GLU A 367 11.68 -27.64 -4.53
C GLU A 367 10.94 -26.31 -4.76
N GLN A 368 9.83 -26.09 -4.05
CA GLN A 368 9.03 -24.87 -4.18
C GLN A 368 9.77 -23.63 -3.64
N LEU A 369 10.54 -23.77 -2.56
CA LEU A 369 11.33 -22.68 -2.00
C LEU A 369 12.54 -22.31 -2.87
N LEU A 370 13.18 -23.30 -3.52
CA LEU A 370 14.33 -23.06 -4.40
C LEU A 370 13.91 -22.59 -5.79
N ASN A 371 12.68 -22.86 -6.23
CA ASN A 371 12.18 -22.38 -7.52
C ASN A 371 11.93 -20.85 -7.49
N PRO A 372 12.65 -20.03 -8.29
CA PRO A 372 12.55 -18.57 -8.20
C PRO A 372 11.16 -18.02 -8.51
N VAL A 373 10.44 -18.66 -9.44
CA VAL A 373 9.09 -18.23 -9.83
C VAL A 373 8.08 -18.55 -8.74
N GLN A 374 8.15 -19.74 -8.14
CA GLN A 374 7.25 -20.10 -7.04
C GLN A 374 7.57 -19.29 -5.79
N PHE A 375 8.85 -19.12 -5.46
CA PHE A 375 9.29 -18.33 -4.33
C PHE A 375 8.77 -16.90 -4.42
N LYS A 376 8.95 -16.21 -5.56
CA LYS A 376 8.51 -14.83 -5.76
C LYS A 376 6.98 -14.64 -5.73
N ASN A 377 6.23 -15.63 -6.18
CA ASN A 377 4.76 -15.56 -6.24
C ASN A 377 4.07 -16.09 -4.97
N SER A 378 4.81 -16.64 -4.01
CA SER A 378 4.28 -17.13 -2.75
C SER A 378 4.16 -16.01 -1.70
N SER A 379 3.34 -16.23 -0.68
CA SER A 379 3.18 -15.31 0.44
C SER A 379 4.52 -15.00 1.10
N ARG A 380 4.85 -13.71 1.29
CA ARG A 380 6.06 -13.26 2.00
C ARG A 380 6.14 -13.85 3.41
N LEU A 381 5.06 -13.77 4.18
CA LEU A 381 4.99 -14.28 5.56
C LEU A 381 5.29 -15.79 5.65
N ILE A 382 4.65 -16.60 4.81
CA ILE A 382 4.86 -18.06 4.74
C ILE A 382 6.28 -18.40 4.29
N ARG A 383 6.73 -17.89 3.15
CA ARG A 383 8.02 -18.27 2.56
C ARG A 383 9.21 -17.85 3.43
N GLU A 384 9.14 -16.70 4.10
CA GLU A 384 10.19 -16.21 4.98
C GLU A 384 10.34 -17.07 6.25
N ALA A 385 9.22 -17.39 6.91
CA ALA A 385 9.22 -18.28 8.08
C ALA A 385 9.80 -19.66 7.73
N LEU A 386 9.36 -20.22 6.60
CA LEU A 386 9.82 -21.52 6.11
C LEU A 386 11.29 -21.51 5.69
N SER A 387 11.77 -20.46 5.01
CA SER A 387 13.18 -20.30 4.64
C SER A 387 14.10 -20.26 5.85
N GLY A 388 13.76 -19.49 6.89
CA GLY A 388 14.54 -19.46 8.15
C GLY A 388 14.59 -20.82 8.84
N SER A 389 13.47 -21.54 8.82
CA SER A 389 13.36 -22.89 9.38
C SER A 389 14.14 -23.94 8.56
N LEU A 390 14.11 -23.85 7.22
CA LEU A 390 14.90 -24.70 6.34
C LEU A 390 16.39 -24.48 6.58
N VAL A 391 16.85 -23.22 6.62
CA VAL A 391 18.27 -22.92 6.87
C VAL A 391 18.72 -23.45 8.22
N GLN A 392 17.91 -23.31 9.28
CA GLN A 392 18.19 -23.96 10.56
C GLN A 392 18.37 -25.47 10.40
N PHE A 393 17.44 -26.15 9.72
CA PHE A 393 17.50 -27.60 9.52
C PHE A 393 18.76 -28.02 8.74
N LEU A 394 19.12 -27.28 7.69
CA LEU A 394 20.33 -27.53 6.91
C LEU A 394 21.59 -27.34 7.77
N LEU A 395 21.63 -26.32 8.62
CA LEU A 395 22.72 -26.10 9.57
C LEU A 395 22.83 -27.21 10.62
N ASP A 396 21.71 -27.65 11.16
CA ASP A 396 21.65 -28.75 12.13
C ASP A 396 22.12 -30.08 11.51
N THR A 397 21.88 -30.28 10.21
CA THR A 397 22.17 -31.54 9.48
C THR A 397 23.57 -31.57 8.86
N TRP A 398 23.98 -30.51 8.17
CA TRP A 398 25.25 -30.43 7.45
C TRP A 398 26.37 -29.87 8.32
N GLY A 399 26.04 -29.13 9.36
CA GLY A 399 26.98 -28.30 10.09
C GLY A 399 27.37 -27.05 9.29
N ARG A 400 27.99 -26.11 10.01
CA ARG A 400 28.40 -24.79 9.52
C ARG A 400 29.25 -24.87 8.23
N ASP A 401 30.34 -25.63 8.25
CA ASP A 401 31.35 -25.58 7.18
C ASP A 401 30.79 -26.10 5.85
N GLN A 402 30.01 -27.19 5.90
CA GLN A 402 29.38 -27.73 4.70
C GLN A 402 28.27 -26.81 4.19
N PHE A 403 27.50 -26.18 5.07
CA PHE A 403 26.50 -25.18 4.67
C PHE A 403 27.15 -24.00 3.95
N LEU A 404 28.21 -23.42 4.51
CA LEU A 404 28.93 -22.29 3.88
C LEU A 404 29.51 -22.68 2.52
N ASN A 405 30.09 -23.87 2.38
CA ASN A 405 30.60 -24.37 1.10
C ASN A 405 29.51 -24.51 0.03
N LYS A 406 28.29 -24.85 0.45
CA LYS A 406 27.11 -25.02 -0.41
C LYS A 406 26.35 -23.71 -0.66
N TYR A 407 26.55 -22.67 0.15
CA TYR A 407 25.73 -21.46 0.15
C TYR A 407 25.57 -20.84 -1.26
N ALA A 408 26.69 -20.63 -1.97
CA ALA A 408 26.72 -19.99 -3.28
C ALA A 408 26.46 -20.94 -4.47
N ASN A 409 26.51 -22.26 -4.29
CA ASN A 409 26.56 -23.21 -5.41
C ASN A 409 25.74 -24.50 -5.23
N TRP A 410 24.91 -24.60 -4.18
CA TRP A 410 24.03 -25.75 -3.99
C TRP A 410 23.04 -25.85 -5.14
N GLN A 411 22.95 -27.03 -5.75
CA GLN A 411 22.00 -27.36 -6.81
C GLN A 411 21.54 -28.82 -6.57
N PRO A 412 20.58 -29.03 -5.64
CA PRO A 412 20.14 -30.38 -5.29
C PRO A 412 19.32 -31.01 -6.41
N GLY A 413 19.41 -32.34 -6.54
CA GLY A 413 18.48 -33.11 -7.38
C GLY A 413 17.15 -33.38 -6.68
N ASP A 414 16.15 -33.86 -7.43
CA ASP A 414 14.78 -34.06 -6.94
C ASP A 414 14.70 -34.97 -5.70
N ASP A 415 15.44 -36.08 -5.71
CA ASP A 415 15.47 -37.02 -4.57
C ASP A 415 16.07 -36.39 -3.31
N GLU A 416 17.13 -35.56 -3.45
CA GLU A 416 17.73 -34.82 -2.34
C GLU A 416 16.73 -33.81 -1.76
N MET A 417 16.06 -33.04 -2.63
CA MET A 417 15.05 -32.06 -2.20
C MET A 417 13.89 -32.72 -1.46
N LYS A 418 13.41 -33.87 -1.95
CA LYS A 418 12.35 -34.63 -1.29
C LYS A 418 12.79 -35.18 0.07
N GLN A 419 13.96 -35.80 0.14
CA GLN A 419 14.48 -36.34 1.40
C GLN A 419 14.69 -35.24 2.46
N ILE A 420 15.23 -34.08 2.05
CA ILE A 420 15.38 -32.92 2.93
C ILE A 420 14.01 -32.42 3.39
N THR A 421 13.03 -32.31 2.48
CA THR A 421 11.68 -31.88 2.81
C THR A 421 11.06 -32.78 3.88
N ASP A 422 11.05 -34.10 3.67
CA ASP A 422 10.46 -35.07 4.59
C ASP A 422 11.14 -35.03 5.97
N SER A 423 12.47 -34.95 5.99
CA SER A 423 13.27 -34.93 7.23
C SER A 423 13.09 -33.61 7.99
N TRP A 424 13.08 -32.48 7.28
CA TRP A 424 12.86 -31.16 7.84
C TRP A 424 11.48 -31.03 8.47
N TRP A 425 10.43 -31.41 7.74
CA TRP A 425 9.06 -31.36 8.25
C TRP A 425 8.88 -32.28 9.45
N SER A 426 9.41 -33.51 9.40
CA SER A 426 9.38 -34.43 10.54
C SER A 426 10.08 -33.83 11.77
N THR A 427 11.25 -33.22 11.58
CA THR A 427 11.99 -32.56 12.66
C THR A 427 11.19 -31.41 13.28
N MET A 428 10.57 -30.56 12.45
CA MET A 428 9.75 -29.43 12.93
C MET A 428 8.51 -29.88 13.69
N LYS A 429 7.83 -30.93 13.22
CA LYS A 429 6.67 -31.52 13.92
C LYS A 429 7.06 -32.05 15.31
N ASN A 430 8.27 -32.59 15.45
CA ASN A 430 8.79 -33.11 16.72
C ASN A 430 9.34 -32.03 17.68
N LYS A 431 9.57 -30.79 17.24
CA LYS A 431 10.01 -29.71 18.14
C LYS A 431 8.91 -29.36 19.14
N HIS A 432 9.28 -29.19 20.41
CA HIS A 432 8.38 -28.72 21.45
C HIS A 432 8.32 -27.19 21.45
N ILE A 433 7.34 -26.63 20.75
CA ILE A 433 7.02 -25.20 20.75
C ILE A 433 5.54 -25.10 21.09
N VAL A 434 5.21 -24.33 22.13
CA VAL A 434 3.83 -24.14 22.57
C VAL A 434 3.17 -23.09 21.68
N TYR A 435 2.12 -23.49 20.97
CA TYR A 435 1.33 -22.60 20.14
C TYR A 435 0.30 -21.82 20.98
N ASN A 436 0.25 -20.51 20.78
CA ASN A 436 -0.70 -19.62 21.42
C ASN A 436 -1.68 -19.10 20.36
N PRO A 437 -2.88 -19.71 20.24
CA PRO A 437 -3.87 -19.31 19.24
C PRO A 437 -4.43 -17.91 19.51
N VAL A 438 -4.87 -17.24 18.45
CA VAL A 438 -5.67 -16.00 18.58
C VAL A 438 -6.88 -16.27 19.48
N ALA A 439 -7.05 -15.44 20.50
CA ALA A 439 -8.17 -15.54 21.40
C ALA A 439 -9.48 -15.15 20.67
N LYS A 440 -10.42 -16.10 20.57
CA LYS A 440 -11.78 -15.80 20.08
C LYS A 440 -12.46 -14.84 21.05
N ARG A 441 -12.51 -13.55 20.69
CA ARG A 441 -13.31 -12.56 21.42
C ARG A 441 -14.78 -12.90 21.29
N LYS A 442 -15.53 -12.66 22.38
CA LYS A 442 -16.99 -12.77 22.38
C LYS A 442 -17.54 -11.77 21.36
N LEU A 443 -18.32 -12.25 20.40
CA LEU A 443 -18.95 -11.43 19.37
C LEU A 443 -19.93 -10.42 20.00
N PRO A 444 -19.67 -9.11 19.92
CA PRO A 444 -20.66 -8.10 20.26
C PRO A 444 -21.72 -7.98 19.14
N TYR A 445 -22.73 -7.14 19.34
CA TYR A 445 -23.54 -6.68 18.21
C TYR A 445 -22.67 -5.78 17.33
N LEU A 446 -22.37 -6.23 16.11
CA LEU A 446 -21.42 -5.59 15.21
C LEU A 446 -22.10 -4.45 14.44
N GLN A 447 -21.66 -3.21 14.71
CA GLN A 447 -22.10 -1.98 14.04
C GLN A 447 -20.91 -1.45 13.27
N GLY A 448 -20.91 -1.64 11.95
CA GLY A 448 -19.68 -1.64 11.17
C GLY A 448 -19.70 -0.84 9.89
N PHE A 449 -18.50 -0.46 9.47
CA PHE A 449 -18.21 0.02 8.11
C PHE A 449 -17.22 -0.92 7.42
N ASN A 450 -17.41 -1.10 6.11
CA ASN A 450 -16.35 -1.55 5.22
C ASN A 450 -15.40 -0.37 4.99
N PHE A 451 -14.16 -0.52 5.43
CA PHE A 451 -13.09 0.45 5.25
C PHE A 451 -12.24 -0.05 4.10
N THR A 452 -12.32 0.64 2.95
CA THR A 452 -11.64 0.28 1.70
C THR A 452 -10.45 1.20 1.43
N HIS A 453 -9.51 0.73 0.62
CA HIS A 453 -8.33 1.49 0.23
C HIS A 453 -8.57 2.31 -1.05
N GLU A 454 -8.83 3.60 -0.88
CA GLU A 454 -9.14 4.50 -2.01
C GLU A 454 -8.00 5.48 -2.34
N GLY A 455 -6.86 5.39 -1.67
CA GLY A 455 -5.73 6.33 -1.84
C GLY A 455 -4.41 5.65 -2.15
N TYR A 456 -3.80 6.00 -3.28
CA TYR A 456 -2.68 5.26 -3.87
C TYR A 456 -1.32 5.98 -3.85
N GLN A 457 -1.23 7.09 -3.10
CA GLN A 457 -0.08 8.00 -3.03
C GLN A 457 0.68 7.90 -1.69
N ILE A 458 0.53 6.80 -0.95
CA ILE A 458 1.13 6.55 0.39
C ILE A 458 0.47 7.35 1.51
N PHE A 459 0.25 8.66 1.36
CA PHE A 459 -0.30 9.52 2.42
C PHE A 459 -1.83 9.49 2.57
N ASN A 460 -2.54 8.92 1.60
CA ASN A 460 -4.00 8.99 1.48
C ASN A 460 -4.71 7.63 1.47
N GLY A 461 -3.97 6.53 1.66
CA GLY A 461 -4.51 5.18 1.77
C GLY A 461 -4.16 4.53 3.11
N TYR A 462 -4.40 3.22 3.24
CA TYR A 462 -3.93 2.42 4.37
C TYR A 462 -2.46 2.71 4.71
N GLY A 463 -2.12 2.60 6.00
CA GLY A 463 -0.78 2.97 6.48
C GLY A 463 -0.57 4.45 6.77
N SER A 464 -1.50 5.33 6.36
CA SER A 464 -1.34 6.78 6.49
C SER A 464 -2.06 7.41 7.68
N LYS A 465 -1.63 8.62 8.05
CA LYS A 465 -2.32 9.53 8.97
C LYS A 465 -3.70 9.91 8.48
N MET A 466 -3.91 10.01 7.16
CA MET A 466 -5.22 10.36 6.61
C MET A 466 -6.21 9.19 6.77
N ALA A 467 -5.75 7.95 6.54
CA ALA A 467 -6.53 6.75 6.86
C ALA A 467 -6.79 6.64 8.37
N ALA A 468 -5.80 6.94 9.22
CA ALA A 468 -5.99 6.95 10.68
C ALA A 468 -7.09 7.92 11.14
N LYS A 469 -7.13 9.14 10.55
CA LYS A 469 -8.21 10.12 10.78
C LYS A 469 -9.57 9.62 10.27
N SER A 470 -9.59 8.99 9.10
CA SER A 470 -10.82 8.39 8.55
C SER A 470 -11.35 7.27 9.46
N LEU A 471 -10.46 6.42 9.98
CA LEU A 471 -10.81 5.35 10.90
C LEU A 471 -11.28 5.88 12.26
N GLU A 472 -10.67 6.95 12.77
CA GLU A 472 -11.17 7.65 13.96
C GLU A 472 -12.58 8.21 13.70
N ARG A 473 -12.82 8.78 12.52
CA ARG A 473 -14.15 9.27 12.15
C ARG A 473 -15.19 8.14 12.11
N VAL A 474 -14.83 6.97 11.60
CA VAL A 474 -15.68 5.76 11.65
C VAL A 474 -16.04 5.39 13.09
N ARG A 475 -15.08 5.43 14.03
CA ARG A 475 -15.35 5.24 15.47
C ARG A 475 -16.30 6.30 16.02
N GLU A 476 -16.06 7.58 15.71
CA GLU A 476 -16.91 8.70 16.18
C GLU A 476 -18.37 8.60 15.71
N LEU A 477 -18.61 8.00 14.54
CA LEU A 477 -19.95 7.72 14.04
C LEU A 477 -20.66 6.58 14.82
N GLY A 478 -19.98 5.96 15.78
CA GLY A 478 -20.53 4.90 16.63
C GLY A 478 -20.19 3.49 16.16
N SER A 479 -19.29 3.33 15.18
CA SER A 479 -18.84 2.02 14.73
C SER A 479 -18.03 1.31 15.81
N ASN A 480 -18.31 0.03 16.06
CA ASN A 480 -17.53 -0.82 16.97
C ASN A 480 -16.74 -1.93 16.25
N VAL A 481 -16.91 -2.03 14.93
CA VAL A 481 -16.18 -2.93 14.05
C VAL A 481 -15.72 -2.19 12.80
N VAL A 482 -14.64 -2.67 12.21
CA VAL A 482 -14.22 -2.29 10.86
C VAL A 482 -13.90 -3.55 10.06
N ALA A 483 -14.41 -3.61 8.83
CA ALA A 483 -13.98 -4.60 7.83
C ALA A 483 -12.91 -3.97 6.94
N ILE A 484 -11.68 -4.45 7.04
CA ILE A 484 -10.54 -4.00 6.25
C ILE A 484 -10.51 -4.86 4.97
N VAL A 485 -10.62 -4.21 3.82
CA VAL A 485 -10.88 -4.89 2.54
C VAL A 485 -9.68 -4.71 1.60
N PRO A 486 -8.64 -5.57 1.66
CA PRO A 486 -7.57 -5.55 0.66
C PRO A 486 -8.03 -6.22 -0.64
N TYR A 487 -7.82 -5.56 -1.79
CA TYR A 487 -8.18 -6.09 -3.09
C TYR A 487 -7.02 -6.83 -3.78
N SER A 488 -7.38 -7.92 -4.47
CA SER A 488 -6.56 -8.58 -5.47
C SER A 488 -7.31 -8.64 -6.80
N TRP A 489 -6.64 -9.06 -7.87
CA TRP A 489 -7.17 -8.92 -9.23
C TRP A 489 -7.22 -10.26 -9.96
N MET A 490 -8.31 -10.48 -10.68
CA MET A 490 -8.50 -11.57 -11.64
C MET A 490 -8.92 -10.99 -13.00
N GLY A 491 -8.19 -11.36 -14.06
CA GLY A 491 -8.44 -10.82 -15.40
C GLY A 491 -9.56 -11.50 -16.17
N ASN A 492 -9.85 -12.77 -15.87
CA ASN A 492 -10.84 -13.55 -16.58
C ASN A 492 -11.51 -14.54 -15.61
N PRO A 493 -12.85 -14.53 -15.46
CA PRO A 493 -13.57 -15.42 -14.54
C PRO A 493 -13.54 -16.90 -14.94
N ARG A 494 -13.05 -17.23 -16.14
CA ARG A 494 -13.03 -18.59 -16.70
C ARG A 494 -11.64 -19.22 -16.74
N VAL A 495 -10.63 -18.51 -16.24
CA VAL A 495 -9.23 -18.94 -16.26
C VAL A 495 -8.71 -19.03 -14.82
N PRO A 496 -8.19 -20.19 -14.37
CA PRO A 496 -7.65 -20.34 -13.03
C PRO A 496 -6.38 -19.51 -12.87
N THR A 497 -6.53 -18.30 -12.33
CA THR A 497 -5.48 -17.29 -12.27
C THR A 497 -4.79 -17.29 -10.90
N LYS A 498 -3.45 -17.23 -10.88
CA LYS A 498 -2.70 -16.92 -9.66
C LYS A 498 -2.97 -15.49 -9.21
N LEU A 499 -3.61 -15.35 -8.04
CA LEU A 499 -3.88 -14.06 -7.42
C LEU A 499 -2.59 -13.48 -6.82
N ARG A 500 -2.35 -12.19 -7.05
CA ARG A 500 -1.11 -11.52 -6.66
C ARG A 500 -1.26 -10.79 -5.33
N PHE A 501 -0.18 -10.78 -4.56
CA PHE A 501 -0.03 -9.92 -3.38
C PHE A 501 0.42 -8.53 -3.81
N SER A 502 -0.17 -7.51 -3.19
CA SER A 502 0.18 -6.11 -3.44
C SER A 502 1.56 -5.82 -2.82
N GLN A 503 2.50 -5.26 -3.59
CA GLN A 503 3.85 -4.91 -3.08
C GLN A 503 4.24 -3.45 -3.33
N ARG A 504 3.42 -2.70 -4.08
CA ARG A 504 3.74 -1.31 -4.41
C ARG A 504 3.56 -0.43 -3.17
N ALA A 505 4.47 0.51 -2.96
CA ALA A 505 4.28 1.53 -1.93
C ALA A 505 2.98 2.31 -2.16
N GLY A 506 2.18 2.44 -1.11
CA GLY A 506 0.88 3.13 -1.14
C GLY A 506 -0.27 2.31 -1.75
N SER A 507 -0.07 1.04 -2.11
CA SER A 507 -1.17 0.11 -2.35
C SER A 507 -1.43 -0.73 -1.09
N GLU A 508 -2.38 -1.66 -1.18
CA GLU A 508 -2.81 -2.56 -0.10
C GLU A 508 -1.79 -3.66 0.20
N ASN A 509 -0.51 -3.30 0.30
CA ASN A 509 0.56 -4.23 0.68
C ASN A 509 0.47 -4.62 2.16
N ASP A 510 1.20 -5.67 2.53
CA ASP A 510 1.17 -6.26 3.89
C ASP A 510 1.27 -5.19 4.97
N GLU A 511 2.26 -4.29 4.88
CA GLU A 511 2.50 -3.26 5.89
C GLU A 511 1.34 -2.28 6.02
N SER A 512 0.69 -1.91 4.91
CA SER A 512 -0.45 -1.00 4.92
C SER A 512 -1.67 -1.66 5.58
N VAL A 513 -1.94 -2.93 5.26
CA VAL A 513 -3.04 -3.71 5.87
C VAL A 513 -2.78 -3.92 7.37
N ILE A 514 -1.57 -4.38 7.72
CA ILE A 514 -1.12 -4.60 9.10
C ILE A 514 -1.26 -3.32 9.93
N HIS A 515 -0.77 -2.20 9.42
CA HIS A 515 -0.84 -0.93 10.13
C HIS A 515 -2.30 -0.53 10.40
N THR A 516 -3.18 -0.71 9.41
CA THR A 516 -4.62 -0.44 9.54
C THR A 516 -5.28 -1.36 10.58
N ILE A 517 -4.91 -2.65 10.61
CA ILE A 517 -5.34 -3.60 11.65
C ILE A 517 -4.93 -3.09 13.04
N ILE A 518 -3.66 -2.73 13.23
CA ILE A 518 -3.15 -2.29 14.52
C ILE A 518 -3.84 -1.00 14.97
N GLN A 519 -4.02 -0.03 14.08
CA GLN A 519 -4.72 1.22 14.39
C GLN A 519 -6.17 0.98 14.79
N ALA A 520 -6.90 0.13 14.06
CA ALA A 520 -8.27 -0.22 14.41
C ALA A 520 -8.35 -0.81 15.84
N LYS A 521 -7.40 -1.68 16.18
CA LYS A 521 -7.32 -2.30 17.51
C LYS A 521 -6.94 -1.30 18.60
N GLN A 522 -6.07 -0.34 18.34
CA GLN A 522 -5.76 0.76 19.27
C GLN A 522 -6.99 1.61 19.57
N TYR A 523 -7.90 1.75 18.60
CA TYR A 523 -9.20 2.38 18.80
C TYR A 523 -10.25 1.49 19.47
N GLY A 524 -9.90 0.26 19.83
CA GLY A 524 -10.79 -0.70 20.48
C GLY A 524 -11.83 -1.33 19.54
N LEU A 525 -11.68 -1.17 18.23
CA LEU A 525 -12.58 -1.74 17.24
C LEU A 525 -12.38 -3.26 17.14
N PHE A 526 -13.47 -3.98 16.90
CA PHE A 526 -13.42 -5.34 16.36
C PHE A 526 -12.89 -5.26 14.93
N THR A 527 -11.98 -6.14 14.56
CA THR A 527 -11.34 -6.15 13.23
C THR A 527 -11.76 -7.37 12.44
N MET A 528 -12.34 -7.13 11.26
CA MET A 528 -12.54 -8.15 10.24
C MET A 528 -11.58 -7.91 9.08
N LEU A 529 -10.78 -8.91 8.72
CA LEU A 529 -10.04 -8.91 7.47
C LEU A 529 -10.93 -9.54 6.39
N LYS A 530 -11.23 -8.80 5.33
CA LYS A 530 -12.10 -9.25 4.22
C LYS A 530 -11.38 -9.09 2.87
N PRO A 531 -10.40 -9.96 2.55
CA PRO A 531 -9.74 -9.92 1.26
C PRO A 531 -10.76 -10.15 0.13
N HIS A 532 -10.69 -9.33 -0.92
CA HIS A 532 -11.65 -9.36 -2.02
C HIS A 532 -10.92 -9.49 -3.36
N VAL A 533 -11.42 -10.33 -4.26
CA VAL A 533 -10.94 -10.43 -5.65
C VAL A 533 -11.80 -9.57 -6.56
N TRP A 534 -11.22 -8.53 -7.15
CA TRP A 534 -11.84 -7.78 -8.24
C TRP A 534 -11.67 -8.53 -9.56
N VAL A 535 -12.77 -8.73 -10.29
CA VAL A 535 -12.77 -9.45 -11.58
C VAL A 535 -12.96 -8.45 -12.72
N SER A 536 -12.07 -8.48 -13.71
CA SER A 536 -12.13 -7.55 -14.84
C SER A 536 -13.36 -7.76 -15.72
N ASN A 537 -14.12 -6.69 -15.98
CA ASN A 537 -15.32 -6.68 -16.82
C ASN A 537 -16.38 -7.74 -16.43
N SER A 538 -16.39 -8.15 -15.17
CA SER A 538 -17.27 -9.17 -14.61
C SER A 538 -17.33 -8.95 -13.09
N TRP A 539 -17.92 -9.88 -12.34
CA TRP A 539 -17.98 -9.85 -10.88
C TRP A 539 -17.65 -11.24 -10.32
N PRO A 540 -17.30 -11.38 -9.02
CA PRO A 540 -16.85 -12.65 -8.44
C PRO A 540 -17.82 -13.83 -8.65
N GLY A 541 -19.12 -13.57 -8.72
CA GLY A 541 -20.12 -14.64 -8.85
C GLY A 541 -20.21 -15.27 -10.22
N GLU A 542 -19.58 -14.69 -11.25
CA GLU A 542 -19.46 -15.26 -12.59
C GLU A 542 -18.21 -16.15 -12.77
N VAL A 543 -17.40 -16.30 -11.72
CA VAL A 543 -16.24 -17.19 -11.72
C VAL A 543 -16.73 -18.64 -11.79
N GLU A 544 -16.46 -19.27 -12.94
CA GLU A 544 -16.91 -20.62 -13.26
C GLU A 544 -15.91 -21.24 -14.22
N MET A 545 -15.18 -22.24 -13.73
CA MET A 545 -14.09 -22.88 -14.48
C MET A 545 -14.61 -23.86 -15.52
N THR A 546 -13.82 -24.09 -16.56
CA THR A 546 -14.25 -24.87 -17.74
C THR A 546 -14.18 -26.39 -17.50
N THR A 547 -13.27 -26.84 -16.64
CA THR A 547 -13.03 -28.26 -16.36
C THR A 547 -12.79 -28.51 -14.87
N ASP A 548 -12.94 -29.76 -14.42
CA ASP A 548 -12.60 -30.15 -13.04
C ASP A 548 -11.13 -29.83 -12.70
N GLN A 549 -10.22 -30.00 -13.66
CA GLN A 549 -8.80 -29.64 -13.49
C GLN A 549 -8.60 -28.13 -13.31
N ASP A 550 -9.36 -27.32 -14.05
CA ASP A 550 -9.33 -25.87 -13.87
C ASP A 550 -9.93 -25.46 -12.51
N TRP A 551 -10.97 -26.16 -12.03
CA TRP A 551 -11.51 -25.97 -10.68
C TRP A 551 -10.47 -26.31 -9.61
N ASP A 552 -9.79 -27.45 -9.73
CA ASP A 552 -8.71 -27.83 -8.82
C ASP A 552 -7.61 -26.77 -8.78
N LEU A 553 -7.17 -26.30 -9.96
CA LEU A 553 -6.15 -25.26 -10.05
C LEU A 553 -6.62 -23.89 -9.54
N PHE A 554 -7.90 -23.53 -9.77
CA PHE A 554 -8.49 -22.32 -9.20
C PHE A 554 -8.47 -22.37 -7.68
N PHE A 555 -8.95 -23.45 -7.07
CA PHE A 555 -8.96 -23.57 -5.61
C PHE A 555 -7.57 -23.71 -5.01
N GLU A 556 -6.60 -24.31 -5.73
CA GLU A 556 -5.20 -24.29 -5.32
C GLU A 556 -4.65 -22.86 -5.28
N ASN A 557 -4.83 -22.09 -6.37
CA ASN A 557 -4.38 -20.70 -6.45
C ASN A 557 -5.09 -19.80 -5.43
N TYR A 558 -6.40 -20.00 -5.25
CA TYR A 558 -7.20 -19.25 -4.28
C TYR A 558 -6.77 -19.57 -2.85
N TYR A 559 -6.51 -20.85 -2.54
CA TYR A 559 -6.00 -21.26 -1.23
C TYR A 559 -4.61 -20.68 -0.94
N GLN A 560 -3.67 -20.72 -1.90
CA GLN A 560 -2.36 -20.07 -1.76
C GLN A 560 -2.50 -18.58 -1.42
N TRP A 561 -3.46 -17.90 -2.05
CA TRP A 561 -3.74 -16.49 -1.80
C TRP A 561 -4.42 -16.23 -0.44
N ILE A 562 -5.51 -16.91 -0.10
CA ILE A 562 -6.23 -16.64 1.16
C ILE A 562 -5.46 -17.12 2.39
N SER A 563 -4.57 -18.12 2.25
CA SER A 563 -3.70 -18.59 3.34
C SER A 563 -2.73 -17.51 3.83
N HIS A 564 -2.30 -16.60 2.95
CA HIS A 564 -1.52 -15.41 3.32
C HIS A 564 -2.27 -14.56 4.35
N TYR A 565 -3.52 -14.21 4.05
CA TYR A 565 -4.36 -13.40 4.92
C TYR A 565 -4.81 -14.15 6.17
N ALA A 566 -4.97 -15.47 6.11
CA ALA A 566 -5.20 -16.29 7.29
C ALA A 566 -4.00 -16.27 8.25
N LEU A 567 -2.78 -16.39 7.73
CA LEU A 567 -1.58 -16.28 8.55
C LEU A 567 -1.42 -14.85 9.09
N MET A 568 -1.66 -13.82 8.29
CA MET A 568 -1.69 -12.43 8.75
C MET A 568 -2.72 -12.23 9.87
N ALA A 569 -3.94 -12.77 9.71
CA ALA A 569 -4.98 -12.68 10.72
C ALA A 569 -4.56 -13.33 12.04
N GLU A 570 -3.84 -14.46 11.98
CA GLU A 570 -3.29 -15.13 13.16
C GLU A 570 -2.14 -14.35 13.79
N MET A 571 -1.18 -13.86 13.00
CA MET A 571 0.01 -13.13 13.47
C MET A 571 -0.31 -11.75 14.08
N TYR A 572 -1.46 -11.18 13.74
CA TYR A 572 -1.88 -9.84 14.15
C TYR A 572 -3.15 -9.84 14.99
N ASP A 573 -3.59 -11.02 15.45
CA ASP A 573 -4.75 -11.23 16.31
C ASP A 573 -6.03 -10.54 15.77
N VAL A 574 -6.32 -10.73 14.47
CA VAL A 574 -7.54 -10.20 13.85
C VAL A 574 -8.75 -10.98 14.38
N ASP A 575 -9.87 -10.29 14.65
CA ASP A 575 -11.02 -10.90 15.34
C ASP A 575 -11.87 -11.80 14.44
N ALA A 576 -11.94 -11.50 13.15
CA ALA A 576 -12.58 -12.34 12.13
C ALA A 576 -11.88 -12.27 10.76
N LEU A 577 -11.93 -13.37 10.02
CA LEU A 577 -11.50 -13.45 8.62
C LEU A 577 -12.70 -13.86 7.75
N CYS A 578 -12.97 -13.06 6.72
CA CYS A 578 -13.91 -13.41 5.66
C CYS A 578 -13.15 -14.09 4.52
N ILE A 579 -13.45 -15.36 4.27
CA ILE A 579 -12.66 -16.22 3.37
C ILE A 579 -13.03 -16.10 1.89
N GLY A 580 -14.05 -15.30 1.57
CA GLY A 580 -14.52 -15.08 0.21
C GLY A 580 -15.73 -14.15 0.18
N VAL A 581 -15.97 -13.55 -0.99
CA VAL A 581 -17.01 -12.54 -1.22
C VAL A 581 -17.67 -12.85 -2.57
N GLU A 582 -18.96 -13.19 -2.54
CA GLU A 582 -19.86 -13.26 -3.70
C GLU A 582 -19.48 -14.21 -4.86
N PHE A 583 -18.75 -15.30 -4.61
CA PHE A 583 -18.43 -16.34 -5.59
C PHE A 583 -19.63 -17.28 -5.90
N ALA A 584 -20.79 -16.71 -6.23
CA ALA A 584 -22.08 -17.41 -6.39
C ALA A 584 -22.02 -18.73 -7.18
N SER A 585 -21.46 -18.76 -8.39
CA SER A 585 -21.33 -20.03 -9.14
C SER A 585 -20.43 -21.03 -8.40
N ALA A 586 -19.25 -20.60 -7.96
CA ALA A 586 -18.30 -21.50 -7.29
C ALA A 586 -18.83 -22.03 -5.94
N THR A 587 -19.61 -21.26 -5.18
CA THR A 587 -20.17 -21.72 -3.90
C THR A 587 -21.31 -22.71 -4.06
N LEU A 588 -22.12 -22.56 -5.11
CA LEU A 588 -23.22 -23.47 -5.40
C LEU A 588 -22.77 -24.77 -6.09
N GLU A 589 -21.69 -24.72 -6.88
CA GLU A 589 -21.23 -25.87 -7.67
C GLU A 589 -20.09 -26.66 -7.02
N GLN A 590 -19.23 -26.01 -6.22
CA GLN A 590 -17.97 -26.59 -5.73
C GLN A 590 -17.91 -26.73 -4.20
N GLU A 591 -18.97 -27.28 -3.59
CA GLU A 591 -19.08 -27.45 -2.13
C GLU A 591 -17.87 -28.19 -1.54
N SER A 592 -17.40 -29.27 -2.18
CA SER A 592 -16.29 -30.08 -1.69
C SER A 592 -14.99 -29.27 -1.57
N HIS A 593 -14.72 -28.42 -2.55
CA HIS A 593 -13.52 -27.58 -2.56
C HIS A 593 -13.60 -26.50 -1.49
N TRP A 594 -14.76 -25.86 -1.30
CA TRP A 594 -14.97 -24.90 -0.21
C TRP A 594 -14.77 -25.53 1.17
N ARG A 595 -15.35 -26.70 1.43
CA ARG A 595 -15.15 -27.42 2.70
C ARG A 595 -13.69 -27.82 2.92
N GLY A 596 -13.01 -28.26 1.86
CA GLY A 596 -11.57 -28.57 1.91
C GLY A 596 -10.74 -27.33 2.23
N LEU A 597 -11.05 -26.20 1.61
CA LEU A 597 -10.41 -24.91 1.86
C LEU A 597 -10.63 -24.44 3.30
N ILE A 598 -11.87 -24.48 3.80
CA ILE A 598 -12.19 -24.09 5.19
C ILE A 598 -11.40 -24.95 6.18
N THR A 599 -11.36 -26.26 5.96
CA THR A 599 -10.60 -27.20 6.81
C THR A 599 -9.12 -26.82 6.86
N LYS A 600 -8.51 -26.52 5.71
CA LYS A 600 -7.10 -26.10 5.65
C LYS A 600 -6.88 -24.75 6.36
N LEU A 601 -7.77 -23.77 6.17
CA LEU A 601 -7.65 -22.46 6.81
C LEU A 601 -7.79 -22.53 8.34
N ARG A 602 -8.60 -23.45 8.87
CA ARG A 602 -8.70 -23.69 10.32
C ARG A 602 -7.40 -24.18 10.94
N ASN A 603 -6.51 -24.77 10.15
CA ASN A 603 -5.19 -25.16 10.60
C ASN A 603 -4.18 -23.99 10.62
N ILE A 604 -4.54 -22.82 10.07
CA ILE A 604 -3.74 -21.59 10.12
C ILE A 604 -4.32 -20.61 11.15
N TYR A 605 -5.63 -20.38 11.09
CA TYR A 605 -6.28 -19.29 11.81
C TYR A 605 -7.30 -19.80 12.82
N SER A 606 -7.14 -19.33 14.05
CA SER A 606 -7.90 -19.77 15.22
C SER A 606 -9.14 -18.93 15.50
N GLY A 607 -9.24 -17.72 14.90
CA GLY A 607 -10.34 -16.78 15.14
C GLY A 607 -11.64 -17.12 14.39
N ASN A 608 -12.51 -16.12 14.21
CA ASN A 608 -13.82 -16.33 13.59
C ASN A 608 -13.71 -16.38 12.07
N LEU A 609 -14.18 -17.46 11.43
CA LEU A 609 -14.31 -17.53 9.98
C LEU A 609 -15.74 -17.22 9.53
N THR A 610 -15.85 -16.45 8.46
CA THR A 610 -17.10 -16.16 7.75
C THR A 610 -16.88 -16.22 6.23
N TYR A 611 -17.97 -16.22 5.49
CA TYR A 611 -18.03 -16.00 4.04
C TYR A 611 -19.09 -14.94 3.77
N ALA A 612 -18.86 -14.02 2.82
CA ALA A 612 -19.81 -12.96 2.48
C ALA A 612 -20.57 -13.36 1.21
N ALA A 613 -21.72 -14.03 1.39
CA ALA A 613 -22.54 -14.47 0.27
C ALA A 613 -23.32 -13.31 -0.34
N ASN A 614 -23.43 -13.30 -1.67
CA ASN A 614 -24.36 -12.43 -2.38
C ASN A 614 -25.80 -12.75 -1.93
N TRP A 615 -26.65 -11.73 -1.97
CA TRP A 615 -28.08 -11.90 -1.68
C TRP A 615 -28.74 -12.86 -2.67
N GLY A 616 -29.93 -13.34 -2.30
CA GLY A 616 -30.74 -14.19 -3.18
C GLY A 616 -30.28 -15.65 -3.16
N ASP A 617 -30.11 -16.22 -4.35
CA ASP A 617 -29.96 -17.67 -4.53
C ASP A 617 -28.69 -18.23 -3.86
N GLU A 618 -27.57 -17.49 -3.91
CA GLU A 618 -26.33 -17.89 -3.23
C GLU A 618 -26.56 -18.02 -1.72
N PHE A 619 -26.89 -16.92 -1.04
CA PHE A 619 -27.07 -16.90 0.41
C PHE A 619 -28.08 -17.94 0.91
N GLU A 620 -29.20 -18.14 0.19
CA GLU A 620 -30.28 -19.05 0.59
C GLU A 620 -29.89 -20.54 0.44
N ASN A 621 -28.91 -20.85 -0.41
CA ASN A 621 -28.55 -22.23 -0.79
C ASN A 621 -27.11 -22.67 -0.48
N VAL A 622 -26.19 -21.79 -0.05
CA VAL A 622 -24.87 -22.21 0.45
C VAL A 622 -25.01 -23.31 1.52
N THR A 623 -24.27 -24.41 1.35
CA THR A 623 -24.40 -25.65 2.14
C THR A 623 -23.35 -25.81 3.24
N PHE A 624 -22.26 -25.03 3.21
CA PHE A 624 -21.11 -25.18 4.11
C PHE A 624 -21.09 -24.20 5.30
N TRP A 625 -22.19 -23.51 5.58
CA TRP A 625 -22.31 -22.61 6.75
C TRP A 625 -22.03 -23.32 8.09
N ASP A 626 -22.21 -24.63 8.17
CA ASP A 626 -21.91 -25.44 9.36
C ASP A 626 -20.42 -25.39 9.76
N GLN A 627 -19.51 -25.21 8.80
CA GLN A 627 -18.05 -25.15 9.03
C GLN A 627 -17.53 -23.75 9.41
N LEU A 628 -18.39 -22.73 9.28
CA LEU A 628 -18.06 -21.35 9.60
C LEU A 628 -18.55 -20.99 11.02
N ASP A 629 -17.96 -19.94 11.60
CA ASP A 629 -18.42 -19.41 12.89
C ASP A 629 -19.60 -18.44 12.71
N LEU A 630 -19.63 -17.75 11.56
CA LEU A 630 -20.61 -16.72 11.22
C LEU A 630 -21.21 -17.00 9.84
N ILE A 631 -22.49 -16.68 9.69
CA ILE A 631 -23.17 -16.59 8.39
C ILE A 631 -23.03 -15.16 7.91
N GLY A 632 -22.42 -14.92 6.74
CA GLY A 632 -22.28 -13.58 6.17
C GLY A 632 -23.22 -13.34 4.99
N LEU A 633 -23.86 -12.18 4.99
CA LEU A 633 -24.79 -11.74 3.93
C LEU A 633 -24.42 -10.35 3.41
N ASN A 634 -24.19 -10.24 2.11
CA ASN A 634 -24.19 -8.98 1.38
C ASN A 634 -25.64 -8.62 1.01
N CYS A 635 -26.27 -7.80 1.86
CA CYS A 635 -27.70 -7.56 1.91
C CYS A 635 -28.16 -6.44 0.95
N TYR A 636 -28.03 -6.64 -0.35
CA TYR A 636 -28.51 -5.70 -1.39
C TYR A 636 -29.87 -6.07 -1.98
N TYR A 637 -30.73 -6.73 -1.19
CA TYR A 637 -32.11 -7.03 -1.60
C TYR A 637 -32.92 -5.75 -1.85
N PRO A 638 -33.70 -5.66 -2.94
CA PRO A 638 -34.64 -4.56 -3.15
C PRO A 638 -35.70 -4.49 -2.05
N LEU A 639 -35.99 -3.29 -1.52
CA LEU A 639 -37.04 -3.10 -0.53
C LEU A 639 -38.40 -2.83 -1.18
N SER A 640 -38.41 -2.15 -2.33
CA SER A 640 -39.60 -1.82 -3.11
C SER A 640 -39.26 -1.75 -4.59
N ASN A 641 -40.25 -1.96 -5.45
CA ASN A 641 -40.14 -1.76 -6.90
C ASN A 641 -40.73 -0.41 -7.36
N LYS A 642 -41.16 0.45 -6.42
CA LYS A 642 -41.75 1.76 -6.70
C LYS A 642 -40.70 2.87 -6.61
N ASN A 643 -40.73 3.82 -7.55
CA ASN A 643 -39.90 5.04 -7.49
C ASN A 643 -40.27 5.95 -6.30
N GLN A 644 -41.53 5.93 -5.87
CA GLN A 644 -42.02 6.70 -4.73
C GLN A 644 -42.58 5.76 -3.67
N ALA A 645 -41.70 5.02 -3.00
CA ALA A 645 -42.07 4.19 -1.87
C ALA A 645 -42.16 5.02 -0.59
N ASN A 646 -43.20 4.79 0.22
CA ASN A 646 -43.28 5.38 1.56
C ASN A 646 -42.53 4.50 2.59
N GLN A 647 -42.29 5.05 3.79
CA GLN A 647 -41.50 4.37 4.83
C GLN A 647 -42.05 2.98 5.21
N ASN A 648 -43.39 2.84 5.29
CA ASN A 648 -44.02 1.57 5.66
C ASN A 648 -43.80 0.50 4.58
N GLU A 649 -43.87 0.88 3.30
CA GLU A 649 -43.57 -0.05 2.20
C GLU A 649 -42.12 -0.52 2.22
N LEU A 650 -41.18 0.37 2.53
CA LEU A 650 -39.76 0.02 2.66
C LEU A 650 -39.52 -0.90 3.86
N GLN A 651 -40.14 -0.60 5.02
CA GLN A 651 -40.06 -1.44 6.21
C GLN A 651 -40.60 -2.84 5.95
N GLN A 652 -41.77 -2.97 5.30
CA GLN A 652 -42.32 -4.26 4.89
C GLN A 652 -41.40 -4.97 3.88
N GLY A 653 -40.69 -4.20 3.03
CA GLY A 653 -39.61 -4.67 2.19
C GLY A 653 -38.52 -5.36 2.97
N PHE A 654 -37.97 -4.66 3.96
CA PHE A 654 -36.89 -5.17 4.79
C PHE A 654 -37.34 -6.32 5.69
N GLU A 655 -38.58 -6.32 6.21
CA GLU A 655 -39.15 -7.47 6.92
C GLU A 655 -39.17 -8.75 6.08
N ARG A 656 -39.42 -8.66 4.76
CA ARG A 656 -39.31 -9.83 3.86
C ARG A 656 -37.86 -10.33 3.75
N VAL A 657 -36.89 -9.41 3.76
CA VAL A 657 -35.45 -9.74 3.77
C VAL A 657 -35.07 -10.44 5.07
N LEU A 658 -35.49 -9.90 6.22
CA LEU A 658 -35.24 -10.51 7.53
C LEU A 658 -35.83 -11.93 7.63
N ASN A 659 -37.04 -12.15 7.10
CA ASN A 659 -37.64 -13.49 7.05
C ASN A 659 -36.81 -14.50 6.25
N LYS A 660 -36.10 -14.07 5.19
CA LYS A 660 -35.17 -14.93 4.45
C LYS A 660 -33.91 -15.22 5.27
N ALA A 661 -33.33 -14.19 5.87
CA ALA A 661 -32.16 -14.28 6.74
C ALA A 661 -32.41 -15.23 7.93
N ASP A 662 -33.58 -15.13 8.57
CA ASP A 662 -33.97 -15.96 9.71
C ASP A 662 -34.14 -17.44 9.34
N LYS A 663 -34.57 -17.77 8.12
CA LYS A 663 -34.64 -19.16 7.64
C LYS A 663 -33.24 -19.79 7.58
N VAL A 664 -32.28 -19.08 6.99
CA VAL A 664 -30.89 -19.56 6.88
C VAL A 664 -30.25 -19.66 8.26
N LYS A 665 -30.38 -18.60 9.07
CA LYS A 665 -29.91 -18.58 10.47
C LYS A 665 -30.47 -19.73 11.29
N SER A 666 -31.77 -20.01 11.18
CA SER A 666 -32.44 -21.10 11.92
C SER A 666 -31.99 -22.48 11.43
N ARG A 667 -31.69 -22.64 10.14
CA ARG A 667 -31.20 -23.91 9.55
C ARG A 667 -29.85 -24.31 10.14
N TYR A 668 -28.92 -23.37 10.30
CA TYR A 668 -27.54 -23.66 10.73
C TYR A 668 -27.28 -23.34 12.21
N ASN A 669 -28.15 -22.58 12.86
CA ASN A 669 -28.02 -22.15 14.26
C ASN A 669 -26.67 -21.46 14.55
N LYS A 670 -26.29 -20.52 13.68
CA LYS A 670 -25.08 -19.70 13.78
C LYS A 670 -25.45 -18.21 13.84
N PRO A 671 -24.63 -17.34 14.45
CA PRO A 671 -24.80 -15.90 14.33
C PRO A 671 -24.78 -15.46 12.86
N LEU A 672 -25.69 -14.56 12.50
CA LEU A 672 -25.74 -13.93 11.18
C LEU A 672 -25.16 -12.52 11.27
N LEU A 673 -24.27 -12.21 10.33
CA LEU A 673 -23.67 -10.90 10.12
C LEU A 673 -24.07 -10.40 8.74
N ILE A 674 -24.59 -9.18 8.68
CA ILE A 674 -24.72 -8.46 7.41
C ILE A 674 -23.32 -7.90 7.11
N THR A 675 -22.60 -8.58 6.21
CA THR A 675 -21.21 -8.24 5.85
C THR A 675 -21.13 -7.03 4.93
N GLU A 676 -22.19 -6.78 4.17
CA GLU A 676 -22.39 -5.56 3.40
C GLU A 676 -23.87 -5.17 3.40
N ILE A 677 -24.13 -3.88 3.50
CA ILE A 677 -25.42 -3.26 3.22
C ILE A 677 -25.15 -1.81 2.87
N GLY A 678 -25.88 -1.30 1.88
CA GLY A 678 -25.73 0.08 1.48
C GLY A 678 -26.77 0.49 0.45
N PHE A 679 -27.06 1.78 0.47
CA PHE A 679 -27.90 2.45 -0.52
C PHE A 679 -27.14 3.68 -0.99
N ARG A 680 -27.04 3.90 -2.30
CA ARG A 680 -26.43 5.13 -2.84
C ARG A 680 -27.31 6.35 -2.57
N SER A 681 -26.70 7.53 -2.49
CA SER A 681 -27.39 8.81 -2.33
C SER A 681 -28.00 9.30 -3.65
N VAL A 682 -28.91 8.50 -4.21
CA VAL A 682 -29.62 8.76 -5.46
C VAL A 682 -31.13 8.56 -5.26
N GLU A 683 -31.95 9.01 -6.21
CA GLU A 683 -33.40 8.75 -6.19
C GLU A 683 -33.72 7.24 -6.20
N ALA A 684 -34.68 6.84 -5.35
CA ALA A 684 -35.19 5.46 -5.24
C ALA A 684 -34.11 4.34 -5.18
N PRO A 685 -33.10 4.44 -4.28
CA PRO A 685 -31.98 3.50 -4.26
C PRO A 685 -32.39 2.10 -3.79
N TRP A 686 -33.55 1.96 -3.14
CA TRP A 686 -34.13 0.70 -2.68
C TRP A 686 -34.60 -0.25 -3.80
N ILE A 687 -34.64 0.21 -5.05
CA ILE A 687 -35.05 -0.64 -6.19
C ILE A 687 -33.90 -1.55 -6.62
N ILE A 688 -32.68 -0.99 -6.73
CA ILE A 688 -31.47 -1.73 -7.14
C ILE A 688 -30.29 -1.27 -6.26
N PRO A 689 -30.21 -1.74 -5.00
CA PRO A 689 -29.27 -1.20 -4.01
C PRO A 689 -27.78 -1.37 -4.37
N HIS A 690 -27.45 -2.41 -5.13
CA HIS A 690 -26.09 -2.75 -5.54
C HIS A 690 -25.59 -1.97 -6.78
N GLU A 691 -26.49 -1.32 -7.52
CA GLU A 691 -26.14 -0.70 -8.81
C GLU A 691 -25.27 0.54 -8.62
N GLU A 692 -24.46 0.86 -9.65
CA GLU A 692 -23.82 2.16 -9.76
C GLU A 692 -24.82 3.32 -9.85
N ALA A 693 -24.38 4.54 -9.56
CA ALA A 693 -25.26 5.71 -9.61
C ALA A 693 -25.80 5.97 -11.03
N GLY A 694 -25.01 5.67 -12.07
CA GLY A 694 -25.37 5.94 -13.46
C GLY A 694 -25.81 7.39 -13.67
N ASP A 695 -26.93 7.58 -14.36
CA ASP A 695 -27.55 8.89 -14.62
C ASP A 695 -28.58 9.30 -13.55
N LYS A 696 -28.68 8.58 -12.43
CA LYS A 696 -29.69 8.88 -11.38
C LYS A 696 -29.34 10.19 -10.67
N ASN A 697 -30.36 10.98 -10.37
CA ASN A 697 -30.20 12.23 -9.63
C ASN A 697 -29.78 11.96 -8.18
N PHE A 698 -29.00 12.88 -7.62
CA PHE A 698 -28.61 12.86 -6.21
C PHE A 698 -29.83 13.03 -5.29
N SER A 699 -29.94 12.17 -4.27
CA SER A 699 -30.97 12.25 -3.22
C SER A 699 -30.48 11.61 -1.92
N GLU A 700 -30.02 12.45 -0.97
CA GLU A 700 -29.69 11.99 0.38
C GLU A 700 -30.93 11.58 1.19
N GLY A 701 -32.09 12.19 0.91
CA GLY A 701 -33.34 11.90 1.61
C GLY A 701 -33.86 10.50 1.32
N ASP A 702 -33.72 10.01 0.08
CA ASP A 702 -34.13 8.64 -0.25
C ASP A 702 -33.17 7.59 0.29
N GLN A 703 -31.86 7.87 0.30
CA GLN A 703 -30.89 7.04 1.02
C GLN A 703 -31.25 6.94 2.51
N ALA A 704 -31.55 8.07 3.17
CA ALA A 704 -31.92 8.08 4.58
C ALA A 704 -33.20 7.27 4.86
N LYS A 705 -34.23 7.33 4.00
CA LYS A 705 -35.43 6.49 4.12
C LYS A 705 -35.11 5.00 4.04
N ALA A 706 -34.20 4.61 3.14
CA ALA A 706 -33.79 3.22 2.96
C ALA A 706 -33.04 2.68 4.18
N TYR A 707 -32.13 3.47 4.78
CA TYR A 707 -31.45 3.08 6.02
C TYR A 707 -32.36 3.07 7.25
N ALA A 708 -33.43 3.87 7.26
CA ALA A 708 -34.40 3.92 8.35
C ALA A 708 -35.42 2.76 8.32
N ALA A 709 -35.56 2.10 7.17
CA ALA A 709 -36.40 0.92 6.98
C ALA A 709 -35.66 -0.34 7.42
#